data_AF-A0A9P9SNR6-F1
#
_entry.id   AF-A0A9P9SNR6-F1
#
_cell.length_a   1.000
_cell.length_b   1.000
_cell.length_c   1.000
_cell.angle_alpha   90.00
_cell.angle_beta   90.00
_cell.angle_gamma   90.00
#
_symmetry.space_group_name_H-M   'P 1'
#
loop_
_entity.id
_entity.type
_entity.pdbx_description
1 polymer ?
#
loop_
_entity_poly.entity_id
_entity_poly.type
_entity_poly.pdbx_seq_one_letter_code
_entity_poly.pdbx_strand_id
1 'polypeptide(L)'
;MPAFNSTPSTLIPGVTNPLDREILVRNVVEQNSQRTLFDAGELIGTLLSDRPWRFYHVPADQIEPTESDWDQIRSAPGIHVAGSSYGIYRVAVNDSYVPWLTSNGFKFQHVDPVESVNKEESVQGKCTAPRNADARYIQDAIRAISSGCPQGLVLAYRNHALVRHKLPIEWTILWRDFECAIHIRTKLAQSLVFLVLGCCDDYNTPDVLALLGKDEADLLQGFRYLYRQLSAYPRNSIANCEAGMESAQIAAEFHRLSLFRCWLEILGGKRDCRQHKIDQRYTAIANANIISSLVGIEVLKPFEIFDPQRMLDALSKSPLFPNNTICTLDVVKMGTQMMTGLPIGFPKEYLDIPLEIQRRLNFEQVGMIHAQIAHFYRKHPSLQMPRNNILVLLCWNSITPSASQVLNKWAASIDSWTLYQRLIKDIQDSQSKEQLILTLGALLCYRRLSPPDPNANQPINSSYLADFDAILNFKYLSNTQTVFEHMVLSVLRIFSTVQDSEKMCQFLASVFHIQPLVLDPSHEISDLYWTRRVRDGLGHSDVLKMAELDNLMATLDLEKEPTTDEDWVLVSQWEESVSSLCVSDDKHRMSPFPSAVFHLEAYKLVYVCLPKVPPHRDILSTVILPNDSSVVVVRKSYVSTLEQDLDTRCFPYNVEPSREDVELLGLVEAQHRKVDALARMLVDPMLRDTRLDNGLWICTDRVLHLFTTWLRGVVAQSKTDSPAFPEQTGIEDDRELGRIQMHGYNFTLYTLVRVSYLGQYAQYLDKLGNLDNILSIVELEDESWELPVRKSYLPMLKNMLHKVVPKCIIEPGSDPTEPSAKEVEEFGYERARILKPVRFRNRAECMVSESWPKAAAFYADLRMGLEKEMISLGYKEMHMYEKEEQEEEDLVEEISDKSWVMVQTLQLQS
;
A
#
# COMPACT_ATOMS: atom_id res chain seq x y z
N MET A 1 10.87 50.45 36.73
CA MET A 1 12.28 50.75 36.36
C MET A 1 12.93 49.48 35.84
N PRO A 2 13.80 49.52 34.81
CA PRO A 2 14.23 50.67 34.03
C PRO A 2 13.64 50.69 32.61
N ALA A 3 13.38 51.91 32.16
CA ALA A 3 13.02 52.28 30.79
C ALA A 3 14.31 52.54 30.00
N PHE A 4 14.28 52.24 28.69
CA PHE A 4 15.30 52.69 27.75
C PHE A 4 14.72 53.75 26.81
N ASN A 5 15.47 54.86 26.76
CA ASN A 5 15.21 56.08 26.05
C ASN A 5 15.28 55.91 24.54
N SER A 6 14.44 56.64 23.80
CA SER A 6 14.79 57.14 22.47
C SER A 6 14.39 58.61 22.33
N THR A 7 15.39 59.38 21.96
CA THR A 7 15.49 60.83 21.84
C THR A 7 14.72 61.34 20.61
N PRO A 8 14.02 62.49 20.66
CA PRO A 8 13.48 63.12 19.46
C PRO A 8 14.53 64.01 18.79
N SER A 9 14.69 63.85 17.47
CA SER A 9 15.55 64.70 16.65
C SER A 9 14.96 66.09 16.46
N THR A 10 15.66 67.08 16.98
CA THR A 10 15.49 68.51 16.74
C THR A 10 15.93 68.85 15.31
N LEU A 11 15.04 69.43 14.51
CA LEU A 11 15.42 70.12 13.26
C LEU A 11 15.24 71.64 13.44
N ILE A 12 16.28 72.35 13.04
CA ILE A 12 16.54 73.78 13.19
C ILE A 12 15.65 74.59 12.22
N PRO A 13 15.14 75.77 12.62
CA PRO A 13 14.38 76.65 11.74
C PRO A 13 15.32 77.49 10.87
N GLY A 14 15.18 77.36 9.54
CA GLY A 14 15.98 78.10 8.56
C GLY A 14 15.12 78.96 7.64
N VAL A 15 15.09 80.26 7.97
CA VAL A 15 15.09 81.43 7.07
C VAL A 15 14.05 81.50 5.94
N THR A 16 13.12 82.44 6.13
CA THR A 16 12.21 83.05 5.17
C THR A 16 12.93 83.78 4.03
N ASN A 17 12.51 83.54 2.79
CA ASN A 17 12.59 84.51 1.69
C ASN A 17 11.22 84.64 1.01
N PRO A 18 10.68 85.86 0.82
CA PRO A 18 9.43 86.10 0.13
C PRO A 18 9.64 86.37 -1.37
N LEU A 19 8.54 86.30 -2.13
CA LEU A 19 8.40 86.51 -3.58
C LEU A 19 8.59 85.26 -4.45
N ASP A 20 7.50 84.52 -4.64
CA ASP A 20 6.84 84.46 -5.95
C ASP A 20 5.36 84.11 -5.76
N ARG A 21 4.47 85.06 -6.11
CA ARG A 21 3.02 84.85 -6.15
C ARG A 21 2.67 84.27 -7.53
N GLU A 22 2.82 82.97 -7.70
CA GLU A 22 2.05 82.27 -8.71
C GLU A 22 0.63 82.02 -8.17
N ILE A 23 -0.34 82.64 -8.83
CA ILE A 23 -1.77 82.42 -8.58
C ILE A 23 -2.08 80.99 -9.08
N LEU A 24 -1.97 80.03 -8.18
CA LEU A 24 -2.45 78.67 -8.41
C LEU A 24 -3.98 78.68 -8.23
N VAL A 25 -4.70 78.86 -9.34
CA VAL A 25 -6.14 78.67 -9.40
C VAL A 25 -6.43 77.20 -9.11
N ARG A 26 -6.68 76.86 -7.85
CA ARG A 26 -7.38 75.61 -7.49
C ARG A 26 -8.83 75.77 -7.93
N ASN A 27 -9.13 75.26 -9.11
CA ASN A 27 -10.49 74.86 -9.44
C ASN A 27 -10.87 73.71 -8.50
N VAL A 28 -11.39 74.04 -7.31
CA VAL A 28 -12.18 73.09 -6.53
C VAL A 28 -13.48 72.93 -7.31
N VAL A 29 -13.46 71.99 -8.25
CA VAL A 29 -14.70 71.44 -8.80
C VAL A 29 -15.29 70.65 -7.64
N GLU A 30 -16.24 71.24 -6.92
CA GLU A 30 -17.20 70.49 -6.11
C GLU A 30 -18.03 69.64 -7.08
N GLN A 31 -17.45 68.51 -7.49
CA GLN A 31 -18.23 67.40 -8.03
C GLN A 31 -19.07 66.90 -6.86
N ASN A 32 -20.29 67.41 -6.75
CA ASN A 32 -21.39 66.71 -6.09
C ASN A 32 -21.66 65.44 -6.90
N SER A 33 -20.78 64.45 -6.79
CA SER A 33 -21.09 63.08 -7.14
C SER A 33 -22.19 62.66 -6.18
N GLN A 34 -23.43 62.71 -6.65
CA GLN A 34 -24.53 61.97 -6.04
C GLN A 34 -24.08 60.51 -6.01
N ARG A 35 -23.50 60.09 -4.88
CA ARG A 35 -23.13 58.71 -4.64
C ARG A 35 -24.45 57.95 -4.63
N THR A 36 -24.69 57.17 -5.67
CA THR A 36 -25.85 56.29 -5.75
C THR A 36 -25.75 55.34 -4.57
N LEU A 37 -26.52 55.62 -3.51
CA LEU A 37 -26.63 54.74 -2.35
C LEU A 37 -27.26 53.44 -2.83
N PHE A 38 -26.48 52.36 -2.84
CA PHE A 38 -27.02 51.02 -3.06
C PHE A 38 -27.67 50.52 -1.77
N ASP A 39 -28.67 49.67 -1.90
CA ASP A 39 -29.36 49.06 -0.77
C ASP A 39 -28.72 47.71 -0.43
N ALA A 40 -27.94 47.65 0.65
CA ALA A 40 -27.37 46.40 1.14
C ALA A 40 -28.45 45.35 1.48
N GLY A 41 -29.67 45.79 1.80
CA GLY A 41 -30.82 44.92 2.03
C GLY A 41 -31.22 44.09 0.80
N GLU A 42 -31.03 44.62 -0.41
CA GLU A 42 -31.30 43.89 -1.65
C GLU A 42 -30.36 42.68 -1.81
N LEU A 43 -29.06 42.88 -1.55
CA LEU A 43 -28.08 41.81 -1.58
C LEU A 43 -28.34 40.77 -0.50
N ILE A 44 -28.62 41.21 0.74
CA ILE A 44 -28.90 40.31 1.87
C ILE A 44 -30.20 39.53 1.62
N GLY A 45 -31.19 40.13 0.97
CA GLY A 45 -32.44 39.48 0.56
C GLY A 45 -32.29 38.50 -0.61
N THR A 46 -31.17 38.53 -1.32
CA THR A 46 -30.89 37.60 -2.41
C THR A 46 -30.62 36.20 -1.83
N LEU A 47 -31.48 35.24 -2.18
CA LEU A 47 -31.33 33.84 -1.79
C LEU A 47 -30.00 33.29 -2.31
N LEU A 48 -29.22 32.69 -1.41
CA LEU A 48 -28.01 31.99 -1.80
C LEU A 48 -28.39 30.78 -2.64
N SER A 49 -27.93 30.77 -3.90
CA SER A 49 -28.02 29.59 -4.75
C SER A 49 -26.98 28.54 -4.35
N ASP A 50 -27.19 27.30 -4.78
CA ASP A 50 -26.20 26.20 -4.69
C ASP A 50 -24.97 26.40 -5.59
N ARG A 51 -24.83 27.58 -6.23
CA ARG A 51 -23.65 27.94 -7.02
C ARG A 51 -22.39 27.96 -6.16
N PRO A 52 -21.22 27.67 -6.77
CA PRO A 52 -19.97 27.59 -6.05
C PRO A 52 -19.58 28.94 -5.43
N TRP A 53 -18.84 28.87 -4.33
CA TRP A 53 -18.13 30.03 -3.81
C TRP A 53 -16.84 30.23 -4.60
N ARG A 54 -16.49 31.48 -4.89
CA ARG A 54 -15.26 31.88 -5.58
C ARG A 54 -14.45 32.83 -4.73
N PHE A 55 -13.14 32.84 -4.96
CA PHE A 55 -12.20 33.69 -4.23
C PHE A 55 -11.80 34.90 -5.07
N TYR A 56 -11.77 36.05 -4.42
CA TYR A 56 -11.49 37.32 -5.05
C TYR A 56 -10.48 38.15 -4.25
N HIS A 57 -9.66 38.91 -4.96
CA HIS A 57 -8.84 39.98 -4.39
C HIS A 57 -9.61 41.30 -4.39
N VAL A 58 -9.65 41.94 -3.23
CA VAL A 58 -10.25 43.26 -3.03
C VAL A 58 -9.18 44.21 -2.47
N PRO A 59 -8.90 45.34 -3.12
CA PRO A 59 -7.95 46.32 -2.61
C PRO A 59 -8.32 46.85 -1.21
N ALA A 60 -7.32 47.07 -0.35
CA ALA A 60 -7.55 47.53 1.03
C ALA A 60 -8.21 48.91 1.11
N ASP A 61 -7.96 49.79 0.15
CA ASP A 61 -8.60 51.10 0.03
C ASP A 61 -10.10 51.03 -0.23
N GLN A 62 -10.63 49.85 -0.62
CA GLN A 62 -12.07 49.63 -0.69
C GLN A 62 -12.68 49.14 0.62
N ILE A 63 -11.94 48.42 1.47
CA ILE A 63 -12.48 47.76 2.67
C ILE A 63 -12.19 48.54 3.94
N GLU A 64 -10.99 49.10 4.10
CA GLU A 64 -10.54 49.74 5.35
C GLU A 64 -11.16 51.11 5.68
N PRO A 65 -11.65 51.93 4.72
CA PRO A 65 -12.32 53.18 5.07
C PRO A 65 -13.53 52.96 5.97
N THR A 66 -13.72 53.79 6.99
CA THR A 66 -14.84 53.69 7.95
C THR A 66 -16.23 53.83 7.29
N GLU A 67 -16.28 54.46 6.11
CA GLU A 67 -17.48 54.59 5.28
C GLU A 67 -17.39 53.69 4.03
N SER A 68 -16.72 52.55 4.17
CA SER A 68 -16.58 51.57 3.11
C SER A 68 -17.94 50.95 2.76
N ASP A 69 -18.18 50.84 1.46
CA ASP A 69 -19.33 50.11 0.91
C ASP A 69 -19.26 48.61 1.25
N TRP A 70 -18.06 48.06 1.45
CA TRP A 70 -17.85 46.69 1.90
C TRP A 70 -18.24 46.47 3.37
N ASP A 71 -18.07 47.48 4.23
CA ASP A 71 -18.47 47.36 5.64
C ASP A 71 -19.99 47.20 5.80
N GLN A 72 -20.78 47.68 4.83
CA GLN A 72 -22.23 47.51 4.81
C GLN A 72 -22.66 46.09 4.40
N ILE A 73 -21.86 45.38 3.61
CA ILE A 73 -22.22 44.07 3.04
C ILE A 73 -21.38 42.90 3.56
N ARG A 74 -20.32 43.14 4.33
CA ARG A 74 -19.44 42.09 4.89
C ARG A 74 -20.15 41.07 5.78
N SER A 75 -21.32 41.42 6.31
CA SER A 75 -22.18 40.56 7.13
C SER A 75 -23.16 39.73 6.30
N ALA A 76 -23.24 39.96 4.98
CA ALA A 76 -24.12 39.22 4.10
C ALA A 76 -23.70 37.74 4.05
N PRO A 77 -24.65 36.79 4.06
CA PRO A 77 -24.34 35.37 4.21
C PRO A 77 -23.57 34.78 3.01
N GLY A 78 -23.57 35.46 1.86
CA GLY A 78 -22.82 35.10 0.66
C GLY A 78 -21.43 35.74 0.55
N ILE A 79 -20.96 36.45 1.58
CA ILE A 79 -19.65 37.12 1.59
C ILE A 79 -18.85 36.67 2.81
N HIS A 80 -17.58 36.31 2.61
CA HIS A 80 -16.66 35.99 3.69
C HIS A 80 -15.30 36.62 3.44
N VAL A 81 -14.89 37.53 4.33
CA VAL A 81 -13.56 38.15 4.29
C VAL A 81 -12.57 37.23 5.01
N ALA A 82 -11.76 36.52 4.23
CA ALA A 82 -10.86 35.48 4.73
C ALA A 82 -9.66 36.06 5.49
N GLY A 83 -9.05 37.11 4.95
CA GLY A 83 -7.88 37.79 5.53
C GLY A 83 -7.30 38.85 4.60
N SER A 84 -6.24 39.53 5.02
CA SER A 84 -5.52 40.53 4.22
C SER A 84 -4.02 40.27 4.18
N SER A 85 -3.40 40.64 3.05
CA SER A 85 -1.95 40.57 2.85
C SER A 85 -1.51 41.64 1.84
N TYR A 86 -0.45 42.38 2.16
CA TYR A 86 0.18 43.38 1.28
C TYR A 86 -0.77 44.47 0.75
N GLY A 87 -1.82 44.81 1.50
CA GLY A 87 -2.84 45.81 1.09
C GLY A 87 -3.93 45.25 0.18
N ILE A 88 -4.09 43.94 0.14
CA ILE A 88 -5.15 43.24 -0.61
C ILE A 88 -5.85 42.28 0.34
N TYR A 89 -7.18 42.34 0.36
CA TYR A 89 -8.04 41.39 1.06
C TYR A 89 -8.42 40.25 0.15
N ARG A 90 -8.48 39.04 0.72
CA ARG A 90 -9.08 37.87 0.08
C ARG A 90 -10.50 37.73 0.56
N VAL A 91 -11.44 37.77 -0.37
CA VAL A 91 -12.87 37.69 -0.09
C VAL A 91 -13.44 36.50 -0.87
N ALA A 92 -14.05 35.57 -0.15
CA ALA A 92 -14.84 34.51 -0.75
C ALA A 92 -16.28 35.00 -0.94
N VAL A 93 -16.81 34.84 -2.14
CA VAL A 93 -18.14 35.33 -2.52
C VAL A 93 -18.93 34.18 -3.15
N ASN A 94 -20.19 34.02 -2.77
CA ASN A 94 -21.10 33.11 -3.46
C ASN A 94 -21.40 33.64 -4.87
N ASP A 95 -21.30 32.79 -5.89
CA ASP A 95 -21.46 33.22 -7.28
C ASP A 95 -22.78 33.93 -7.60
N SER A 96 -23.85 33.70 -6.82
CA SER A 96 -25.11 34.43 -6.98
C SER A 96 -25.00 35.92 -6.70
N TYR A 97 -24.03 36.34 -5.89
CA TYR A 97 -23.86 37.75 -5.49
C TYR A 97 -22.97 38.53 -6.48
N VAL A 98 -22.21 37.83 -7.33
CA VAL A 98 -21.26 38.43 -8.26
C VAL A 98 -21.92 39.43 -9.22
N PRO A 99 -23.07 39.11 -9.88
CA PRO A 99 -23.72 40.07 -10.79
C PRO A 99 -24.14 41.37 -10.10
N TRP A 100 -24.67 41.27 -8.87
CA TRP A 100 -25.09 42.43 -8.09
C TRP A 100 -23.88 43.28 -7.67
N LEU A 101 -22.80 42.65 -7.20
CA LEU A 101 -21.57 43.36 -6.81
C LEU A 101 -20.94 44.09 -8.00
N THR A 102 -20.88 43.45 -9.17
CA THR A 102 -20.38 44.08 -10.39
C THR A 102 -21.26 45.25 -10.84
N SER A 103 -22.59 45.10 -10.76
CA SER A 103 -23.54 46.15 -11.18
C SER A 103 -23.50 47.39 -10.28
N ASN A 104 -23.14 47.21 -9.00
CA ASN A 104 -23.00 48.29 -8.02
C ASN A 104 -21.56 48.84 -7.92
N GLY A 105 -20.67 48.49 -8.87
CA GLY A 105 -19.36 49.10 -9.01
C GLY A 105 -18.28 48.62 -8.04
N PHE A 106 -18.51 47.53 -7.31
CA PHE A 106 -17.47 46.89 -6.50
C PHE A 106 -16.34 46.38 -7.41
N LYS A 107 -15.08 46.68 -7.06
CA LYS A 107 -13.93 46.20 -7.84
C LYS A 107 -13.26 45.04 -7.13
N PHE A 108 -13.23 43.91 -7.81
CA PHE A 108 -12.63 42.69 -7.30
C PHE A 108 -12.09 41.85 -8.46
N GLN A 109 -11.04 41.08 -8.22
CA GLN A 109 -10.39 40.24 -9.23
C GLN A 109 -10.45 38.78 -8.81
N HIS A 110 -10.92 37.91 -9.70
CA HIS A 110 -10.94 36.46 -9.43
C HIS A 110 -9.53 35.91 -9.30
N VAL A 111 -9.30 35.04 -8.32
CA VAL A 111 -7.97 34.48 -8.03
C VAL A 111 -8.02 33.02 -7.60
N ASP A 112 -6.92 32.30 -7.85
CA ASP A 112 -6.64 31.08 -7.11
C ASP A 112 -6.22 31.45 -5.68
N PRO A 113 -6.92 30.98 -4.65
CA PRO A 113 -6.61 31.33 -3.26
C PRO A 113 -5.29 30.74 -2.75
N VAL A 114 -4.66 29.81 -3.50
CA VAL A 114 -3.38 29.18 -3.17
C VAL A 114 -2.20 29.93 -3.81
N GLU A 115 -2.43 30.67 -4.89
CA GLU A 115 -1.35 31.40 -5.56
C GLU A 115 -0.84 32.59 -4.73
N SER A 116 0.47 32.83 -4.83
CA SER A 116 1.09 33.97 -4.18
C SER A 116 0.86 35.25 -4.97
N VAL A 117 0.77 36.38 -4.29
CA VAL A 117 0.55 37.67 -4.97
C VAL A 117 1.89 38.16 -5.53
N ASN A 118 1.93 38.70 -6.76
CA ASN A 118 3.16 39.27 -7.35
C ASN A 118 3.94 40.21 -6.41
N LYS A 119 3.21 41.02 -5.63
CA LYS A 119 3.79 41.92 -4.64
C LYS A 119 4.47 41.17 -3.49
N GLU A 120 3.91 40.04 -3.05
CA GLU A 120 4.55 39.18 -2.07
C GLU A 120 5.82 38.54 -2.62
N GLU A 121 5.82 38.04 -3.86
CA GLU A 121 7.02 37.51 -4.51
C GLU A 121 8.13 38.56 -4.59
N SER A 122 7.78 39.81 -4.89
CA SER A 122 8.73 40.91 -4.93
C SER A 122 9.36 41.25 -3.57
N VAL A 123 8.64 40.99 -2.47
CA VAL A 123 9.09 41.33 -1.11
C VAL A 123 9.81 40.15 -0.44
N GLN A 124 9.30 38.93 -0.62
CA GLN A 124 9.74 37.72 0.10
C GLN A 124 10.59 36.78 -0.76
N GLY A 125 10.66 37.02 -2.07
CA GLY A 125 11.33 36.17 -3.05
C GLY A 125 10.45 35.00 -3.53
N LYS A 126 10.80 34.47 -4.71
CA LYS A 126 10.03 33.42 -5.41
C LYS A 126 9.89 32.10 -4.65
N CYS A 127 10.81 31.79 -3.73
CA CYS A 127 10.76 30.54 -2.96
C CYS A 127 9.89 30.67 -1.69
N THR A 128 9.91 31.83 -1.05
CA THR A 128 9.23 32.04 0.24
C THR A 128 7.76 32.41 0.05
N ALA A 129 7.44 33.16 -1.00
CA ALA A 129 6.09 33.64 -1.26
C ALA A 129 5.05 32.52 -1.43
N PRO A 130 5.28 31.44 -2.21
CA PRO A 130 4.34 30.33 -2.31
C PRO A 130 4.09 29.62 -0.97
N ARG A 131 5.14 29.38 -0.17
CA ARG A 131 5.00 28.75 1.15
C ARG A 131 4.18 29.60 2.12
N ASN A 132 4.37 30.92 2.06
CA ASN A 132 3.57 31.85 2.85
C ASN A 132 2.12 31.91 2.37
N ALA A 133 1.88 31.85 1.06
CA ALA A 133 0.54 31.77 0.47
C ALA A 133 -0.20 30.50 0.92
N ASP A 134 0.44 29.34 0.84
CA ASP A 134 -0.08 28.05 1.33
C ASP A 134 -0.46 28.11 2.82
N ALA A 135 0.46 28.57 3.67
CA ALA A 135 0.24 28.65 5.10
C ALA A 135 -0.93 29.59 5.43
N ARG A 136 -1.03 30.71 4.70
CA ARG A 136 -2.16 31.63 4.85
C ARG A 136 -3.47 31.02 4.36
N TYR A 137 -3.47 30.32 3.22
CA TYR A 137 -4.66 29.64 2.69
C TYR A 137 -5.25 28.69 3.72
N ILE A 138 -4.41 27.87 4.36
CA ILE A 138 -4.83 26.95 5.41
C ILE A 138 -5.35 27.70 6.64
N GLN A 139 -4.66 28.75 7.10
CA GLN A 139 -5.14 29.55 8.24
C GLN A 139 -6.51 30.20 7.98
N ASP A 140 -6.70 30.73 6.77
CA ASP A 140 -7.94 31.34 6.35
C ASP A 140 -9.06 30.28 6.26
N ALA A 141 -8.78 29.11 5.69
CA ALA A 141 -9.71 27.98 5.66
C ALA A 141 -10.10 27.51 7.07
N ILE A 142 -9.12 27.33 7.97
CA ILE A 142 -9.35 26.90 9.36
C ILE A 142 -10.24 27.91 10.08
N ARG A 143 -9.94 29.21 9.95
CA ARG A 143 -10.73 30.29 10.57
C ARG A 143 -12.16 30.28 10.03
N ALA A 144 -12.34 30.20 8.72
CA ALA A 144 -13.65 30.17 8.08
C ALA A 144 -14.48 28.97 8.57
N ILE A 145 -13.91 27.76 8.52
CA ILE A 145 -14.60 26.53 8.92
C ILE A 145 -14.96 26.58 10.42
N SER A 146 -14.02 26.97 11.27
CA SER A 146 -14.23 27.05 12.72
C SER A 146 -15.28 28.10 13.10
N SER A 147 -15.47 29.14 12.29
CA SER A 147 -16.50 30.16 12.51
C SER A 147 -17.92 29.72 12.16
N GLY A 148 -18.12 28.48 11.69
CA GLY A 148 -19.44 27.96 11.33
C GLY A 148 -19.95 28.46 9.97
N CYS A 149 -19.03 28.74 9.03
CA CYS A 149 -19.41 29.26 7.72
C CYS A 149 -20.32 28.29 6.92
N PRO A 150 -21.05 28.80 5.90
CA PRO A 150 -21.93 27.98 5.08
C PRO A 150 -21.21 26.79 4.41
N GLN A 151 -21.93 25.68 4.24
CA GLN A 151 -21.38 24.45 3.66
C GLN A 151 -20.75 24.67 2.26
N GLY A 152 -21.31 25.57 1.45
CA GLY A 152 -20.75 25.93 0.15
C GLY A 152 -19.34 26.51 0.22
N LEU A 153 -19.03 27.31 1.25
CA LEU A 153 -17.69 27.88 1.44
C LEU A 153 -16.69 26.80 1.88
N VAL A 154 -17.12 25.89 2.77
CA VAL A 154 -16.32 24.71 3.17
C VAL A 154 -15.95 23.87 1.95
N LEU A 155 -16.92 23.66 1.03
CA LEU A 155 -16.67 22.92 -0.21
C LEU A 155 -15.71 23.66 -1.15
N ALA A 156 -15.78 24.99 -1.25
CA ALA A 156 -14.82 25.75 -2.03
C ALA A 156 -13.39 25.61 -1.49
N TYR A 157 -13.18 25.72 -0.18
CA TYR A 157 -11.87 25.46 0.42
C TYR A 157 -11.38 24.02 0.18
N ARG A 158 -12.27 23.02 0.21
CA ARG A 158 -11.91 21.63 -0.14
C ARG A 158 -11.48 21.49 -1.59
N ASN A 159 -12.20 22.14 -2.51
CA ASN A 159 -11.98 21.99 -3.94
C ASN A 159 -10.69 22.69 -4.42
N HIS A 160 -10.34 23.82 -3.81
CA HIS A 160 -9.09 24.54 -4.09
C HIS A 160 -7.88 23.99 -3.29
N ALA A 161 -8.08 23.05 -2.37
CA ALA A 161 -7.00 22.49 -1.57
C ALA A 161 -6.09 21.54 -2.39
N LEU A 162 -4.79 21.86 -2.45
CA LEU A 162 -3.75 20.91 -2.84
C LEU A 162 -3.71 19.70 -1.89
N VAL A 163 -3.10 18.59 -2.31
CA VAL A 163 -3.03 17.34 -1.50
C VAL A 163 -2.53 17.61 -0.08
N ARG A 164 -1.49 18.43 0.07
CA ARG A 164 -0.92 18.85 1.36
C ARG A 164 -1.83 19.74 2.22
N HIS A 165 -2.80 20.45 1.61
CA HIS A 165 -3.74 21.32 2.30
C HIS A 165 -4.98 20.56 2.80
N LYS A 166 -5.30 19.42 2.19
CA LYS A 166 -6.50 18.65 2.50
C LYS A 166 -6.52 18.20 3.94
N LEU A 167 -5.43 17.66 4.47
CA LEU A 167 -5.43 17.06 5.80
C LEU A 167 -5.79 18.08 6.91
N PRO A 168 -5.15 19.26 7.05
CA PRO A 168 -5.55 20.27 8.04
C PRO A 168 -7.01 20.74 7.89
N ILE A 169 -7.46 20.91 6.64
CA ILE A 169 -8.84 21.33 6.34
C ILE A 169 -9.83 20.27 6.81
N GLU A 170 -9.60 19.00 6.46
CA GLU A 170 -10.47 17.89 6.83
C GLU A 170 -10.52 17.69 8.36
N TRP A 171 -9.39 17.80 9.05
CA TRP A 171 -9.35 17.77 10.52
C TRP A 171 -10.14 18.89 11.16
N THR A 172 -10.11 20.09 10.57
CA THR A 172 -10.87 21.24 11.07
C THR A 172 -12.37 21.05 10.89
N ILE A 173 -12.78 20.47 9.77
CA ILE A 173 -14.19 20.14 9.53
C ILE A 173 -14.67 19.11 10.56
N LEU A 174 -13.88 18.05 10.78
CA LEU A 174 -14.18 17.04 11.78
C LEU A 174 -14.27 17.64 13.19
N TRP A 175 -13.31 18.48 13.58
CA TRP A 175 -13.30 19.14 14.89
C TRP A 175 -14.51 20.04 15.10
N ARG A 176 -14.84 20.88 14.12
CA ARG A 176 -16.04 21.72 14.16
C ARG A 176 -17.29 20.86 14.37
N ASP A 177 -17.42 19.77 13.63
CA ASP A 177 -18.61 18.90 13.73
C ASP A 177 -18.71 18.22 15.10
N PHE A 178 -17.57 17.91 15.76
CA PHE A 178 -17.55 17.49 17.15
C PHE A 178 -17.93 18.60 18.13
N GLU A 179 -17.46 19.83 17.91
CA GLU A 179 -17.72 20.96 18.82
C GLU A 179 -19.16 21.49 18.76
N CYS A 180 -19.80 21.46 17.59
CA CYS A 180 -21.11 22.06 17.38
C CYS A 180 -22.24 21.42 18.20
N ALA A 181 -22.07 20.20 18.73
CA ALA A 181 -23.11 19.47 19.45
C ALA A 181 -22.62 18.97 20.81
N ILE A 182 -23.01 19.67 21.89
CA ILE A 182 -22.63 19.34 23.28
C ILE A 182 -22.93 17.87 23.60
N HIS A 183 -24.10 17.36 23.20
CA HIS A 183 -24.49 15.98 23.45
C HIS A 183 -23.61 14.95 22.71
N ILE A 184 -23.05 15.30 21.55
CA ILE A 184 -22.11 14.43 20.82
C ILE A 184 -20.79 14.34 21.59
N ARG A 185 -20.30 15.43 22.18
CA ARG A 185 -19.05 15.42 22.96
C ARG A 185 -19.13 14.49 24.16
N THR A 186 -20.21 14.56 24.93
CA THR A 186 -20.42 13.67 26.08
C THR A 186 -20.52 12.22 25.62
N LYS A 187 -21.29 11.93 24.56
CA LYS A 187 -21.36 10.58 23.97
C LYS A 187 -20.02 10.08 23.44
N LEU A 188 -19.19 10.96 22.89
CA LEU A 188 -17.84 10.63 22.40
C LEU A 188 -16.94 10.23 23.56
N ALA A 189 -16.92 11.02 24.65
CA ALA A 189 -16.13 10.72 25.83
C ALA A 189 -16.59 9.39 26.49
N GLN A 190 -17.90 9.19 26.64
CA GLN A 190 -18.48 7.92 27.13
C GLN A 190 -18.08 6.74 26.24
N SER A 191 -18.21 6.91 24.92
CA SER A 191 -17.84 5.90 23.95
C SER A 191 -16.36 5.57 23.97
N LEU A 192 -15.49 6.55 24.25
CA LEU A 192 -14.04 6.35 24.31
C LEU A 192 -13.68 5.44 25.47
N VAL A 193 -14.25 5.73 26.65
CA VAL A 193 -14.09 4.88 27.83
C VAL A 193 -14.61 3.47 27.56
N PHE A 194 -15.82 3.35 27.02
CA PHE A 194 -16.43 2.06 26.69
C PHE A 194 -15.60 1.25 25.69
N LEU A 195 -15.11 1.87 24.62
CA LEU A 195 -14.26 1.23 23.62
C LEU A 195 -12.98 0.69 24.26
N VAL A 196 -12.27 1.53 25.03
CA VAL A 196 -11.01 1.11 25.65
C VAL A 196 -11.23 -0.02 26.65
N LEU A 197 -12.31 0.04 27.45
CA LEU A 197 -12.67 -1.06 28.34
C LEU A 197 -13.01 -2.35 27.58
N GLY A 198 -13.73 -2.28 26.45
CA GLY A 198 -14.05 -3.46 25.64
C GLY A 198 -12.80 -4.14 25.07
N CYS A 199 -11.71 -3.38 24.97
CA CYS A 199 -10.40 -3.85 24.57
C CYS A 199 -9.50 -4.34 25.74
N CYS A 200 -9.96 -4.30 26.99
CA CYS A 200 -9.21 -4.77 28.17
C CYS A 200 -9.74 -6.11 28.71
N ASP A 201 -8.83 -6.95 29.24
CA ASP A 201 -9.20 -8.21 29.94
C ASP A 201 -9.47 -8.01 31.43
N ASP A 202 -8.77 -7.04 32.04
CA ASP A 202 -8.93 -6.67 33.45
C ASP A 202 -9.22 -5.18 33.58
N TYR A 203 -10.32 -4.87 34.28
CA TYR A 203 -10.78 -3.50 34.53
C TYR A 203 -10.16 -2.89 35.80
N ASN A 204 -9.30 -3.63 36.50
CA ASN A 204 -8.64 -3.18 37.73
C ASN A 204 -7.17 -2.82 37.54
N THR A 205 -6.68 -2.79 36.30
CA THR A 205 -5.32 -2.31 36.02
C THR A 205 -5.19 -0.82 36.35
N PRO A 206 -4.00 -0.34 36.76
CA PRO A 206 -3.78 1.07 37.08
C PRO A 206 -4.19 2.03 35.95
N ASP A 207 -3.91 1.68 34.70
CA ASP A 207 -4.23 2.50 33.53
C ASP A 207 -5.75 2.61 33.30
N VAL A 208 -6.49 1.51 33.48
CA VAL A 208 -7.95 1.51 33.37
C VAL A 208 -8.59 2.30 34.51
N LEU A 209 -8.09 2.17 35.74
CA LEU A 209 -8.58 2.97 36.87
C LEU A 209 -8.29 4.46 36.66
N ALA A 210 -7.12 4.80 36.11
CA ALA A 210 -6.80 6.18 35.74
C ALA A 210 -7.72 6.71 34.63
N LEU A 211 -8.06 5.89 33.63
CA LEU A 211 -9.04 6.23 32.58
C LEU A 211 -10.42 6.49 33.16
N LEU A 212 -10.90 5.61 34.04
CA LEU A 212 -12.22 5.72 34.67
C LEU A 212 -12.33 7.00 35.53
N GLY A 213 -11.22 7.48 36.10
CA GLY A 213 -11.19 8.73 36.87
C GLY A 213 -11.21 10.02 36.04
N LYS A 214 -11.05 9.97 34.71
CA LYS A 214 -11.02 11.15 33.84
C LYS A 214 -12.42 11.70 33.58
N ASP A 215 -12.54 13.03 33.51
CA ASP A 215 -13.78 13.71 33.10
C ASP A 215 -13.88 13.90 31.57
N GLU A 216 -14.96 14.55 31.09
CA GLU A 216 -15.15 14.84 29.66
C GLU A 216 -13.99 15.69 29.11
N ALA A 217 -13.51 16.69 29.85
CA ALA A 217 -12.47 17.59 29.38
C ALA A 217 -11.11 16.88 29.26
N ASP A 218 -10.77 16.04 30.23
CA ASP A 218 -9.54 15.24 30.25
C ASP A 218 -9.48 14.27 29.07
N LEU A 219 -10.59 13.58 28.77
CA LEU A 219 -10.66 12.62 27.67
C LEU A 219 -10.60 13.29 26.30
N LEU A 220 -11.26 14.44 26.15
CA LEU A 220 -11.22 15.21 24.91
C LEU A 220 -9.92 16.00 24.72
N GLN A 221 -9.08 16.11 25.76
CA GLN A 221 -7.80 16.79 25.67
C GLN A 221 -6.85 16.12 24.67
N GLY A 222 -6.85 14.78 24.59
CA GLY A 222 -6.08 14.05 23.59
C GLY A 222 -6.50 14.40 22.16
N PHE A 223 -7.80 14.48 21.92
CA PHE A 223 -8.34 14.90 20.62
C PHE A 223 -7.99 16.36 20.30
N ARG A 224 -8.14 17.27 21.27
CA ARG A 224 -7.75 18.68 21.12
C ARG A 224 -6.27 18.84 20.81
N TYR A 225 -5.43 18.03 21.45
CA TYR A 225 -4.00 18.03 21.21
C TYR A 225 -3.67 17.61 19.77
N LEU A 226 -4.27 16.50 19.30
CA LEU A 226 -4.11 16.06 17.91
C LEU A 226 -4.61 17.09 16.91
N TYR A 227 -5.82 17.62 17.14
CA TYR A 227 -6.36 18.69 16.31
C TYR A 227 -5.39 19.86 16.27
N ARG A 228 -4.87 20.33 17.41
CA ARG A 228 -3.89 21.43 17.45
C ARG A 228 -2.60 21.08 16.73
N GLN A 229 -2.08 19.86 16.85
CA GLN A 229 -0.88 19.45 16.13
C GLN A 229 -1.09 19.43 14.62
N LEU A 230 -2.24 18.92 14.16
CA LEU A 230 -2.54 18.72 12.73
C LEU A 230 -3.10 20.00 12.07
N SER A 231 -3.74 20.88 12.84
CA SER A 231 -4.24 22.20 12.39
C SER A 231 -3.19 23.30 12.54
N ALA A 232 -2.24 23.18 13.47
CA ALA A 232 -1.05 24.01 13.49
C ALA A 232 -0.13 23.56 12.36
N TYR A 233 -0.54 23.85 11.12
CA TYR A 233 0.29 23.74 9.92
C TYR A 233 1.65 24.38 10.24
N PRO A 234 2.72 23.60 10.46
CA PRO A 234 3.88 24.16 11.11
C PRO A 234 4.58 25.04 10.08
N ARG A 235 4.57 26.35 10.33
CA ARG A 235 5.37 27.34 9.57
C ARG A 235 6.83 26.89 9.40
N ASN A 236 7.33 26.08 10.33
CA ASN A 236 8.70 25.56 10.35
C ASN A 236 8.85 24.14 9.78
N SER A 237 7.77 23.36 9.57
CA SER A 237 7.88 22.03 8.95
C SER A 237 7.73 22.07 7.44
N ILE A 238 7.17 23.12 6.83
CA ILE A 238 7.00 23.22 5.38
C ILE A 238 8.35 23.06 4.64
N ALA A 239 9.42 23.60 5.20
CA ALA A 239 10.77 23.45 4.65
C ALA A 239 11.31 22.00 4.71
N ASN A 240 10.80 21.17 5.63
CA ASN A 240 11.17 19.76 5.76
C ASN A 240 10.13 18.81 5.13
N CYS A 241 8.87 19.24 5.00
CA CYS A 241 7.75 18.45 4.48
C CYS A 241 7.76 18.37 2.94
N GLU A 242 8.31 19.35 2.23
CA GLU A 242 8.53 19.26 0.77
C GLU A 242 9.47 18.10 0.39
N ALA A 243 10.25 17.56 1.34
CA ALA A 243 11.24 16.52 1.08
C ALA A 243 10.95 15.15 1.73
N GLY A 244 9.89 14.96 2.53
CA GLY A 244 9.83 13.71 3.30
C GLY A 244 8.56 13.32 4.05
N MET A 245 7.42 14.00 3.88
CA MET A 245 6.17 13.37 4.33
C MET A 245 5.78 12.31 3.30
N GLU A 246 6.28 11.09 3.50
CA GLU A 246 6.02 9.97 2.60
C GLU A 246 4.50 9.80 2.41
N SER A 247 4.08 9.49 1.18
CA SER A 247 2.68 9.23 0.82
C SER A 247 1.95 8.33 1.84
N ALA A 248 2.68 7.37 2.43
CA ALA A 248 2.21 6.48 3.48
C ALA A 248 1.76 7.21 4.76
N GLN A 249 2.46 8.25 5.21
CA GLN A 249 2.10 8.99 6.43
C GLN A 249 0.82 9.81 6.21
N ILE A 250 0.68 10.44 5.05
CA ILE A 250 -0.55 11.16 4.69
C ILE A 250 -1.73 10.19 4.64
N ALA A 251 -1.54 9.00 4.04
CA ALA A 251 -2.57 7.95 4.02
C ALA A 251 -2.95 7.48 5.42
N ALA A 252 -1.98 7.29 6.32
CA ALA A 252 -2.21 6.93 7.72
C ALA A 252 -3.06 7.98 8.46
N GLU A 253 -2.76 9.27 8.28
CA GLU A 253 -3.54 10.34 8.90
C GLU A 253 -4.96 10.48 8.32
N PHE A 254 -5.14 10.23 7.02
CA PHE A 254 -6.50 10.15 6.44
C PHE A 254 -7.28 8.94 6.93
N HIS A 255 -6.63 7.80 7.12
CA HIS A 255 -7.25 6.63 7.73
C HIS A 255 -7.70 6.95 9.16
N ARG A 256 -6.84 7.57 9.98
CA ARG A 256 -7.16 8.04 11.33
C ARG A 256 -8.35 9.00 11.35
N LEU A 257 -8.34 10.00 10.47
CA LEU A 257 -9.45 10.94 10.29
C LEU A 257 -10.76 10.22 9.94
N SER A 258 -10.68 9.21 9.08
CA SER A 258 -11.83 8.41 8.66
C SER A 258 -12.42 7.59 9.80
N LEU A 259 -11.58 7.00 10.66
CA LEU A 259 -12.03 6.32 11.88
C LEU A 259 -12.83 7.27 12.78
N PHE A 260 -12.32 8.48 13.00
CA PHE A 260 -13.02 9.48 13.83
C PHE A 260 -14.30 10.00 13.18
N ARG A 261 -14.36 10.10 11.85
CA ARG A 261 -15.60 10.44 11.14
C ARG A 261 -16.65 9.34 11.29
N CYS A 262 -16.30 8.08 11.06
CA CYS A 262 -17.20 6.95 11.27
C CYS A 262 -17.72 6.95 12.72
N TRP A 263 -16.83 7.23 13.67
CA TRP A 263 -17.21 7.30 15.08
C TRP A 263 -18.23 8.41 15.35
N LEU A 264 -17.95 9.63 14.88
CA LEU A 264 -18.86 10.76 14.99
C LEU A 264 -20.26 10.44 14.45
N GLU A 265 -20.35 9.77 13.30
CA GLU A 265 -21.61 9.39 12.67
C GLU A 265 -22.43 8.40 13.51
N ILE A 266 -21.78 7.40 14.12
CA ILE A 266 -22.44 6.45 15.05
C ILE A 266 -23.06 7.19 16.24
N LEU A 267 -22.45 8.29 16.69
CA LEU A 267 -22.94 9.09 17.81
C LEU A 267 -24.10 10.03 17.42
N GLY A 268 -24.52 10.01 16.16
CA GLY A 268 -25.57 10.86 15.59
C GLY A 268 -25.03 12.13 14.93
N GLY A 269 -23.73 12.21 14.66
CA GLY A 269 -23.11 13.32 13.97
C GLY A 269 -23.41 13.37 12.47
N LYS A 270 -23.07 14.49 11.84
CA LYS A 270 -23.27 14.71 10.40
C LYS A 270 -22.37 13.79 9.58
N ARG A 271 -22.98 13.09 8.61
CA ARG A 271 -22.26 12.26 7.64
C ARG A 271 -21.43 13.10 6.67
N ASP A 272 -20.19 12.67 6.41
CA ASP A 272 -19.32 13.30 5.41
C ASP A 272 -18.53 12.26 4.60
N CYS A 273 -19.08 11.88 3.44
CA CYS A 273 -18.51 10.83 2.58
C CYS A 273 -17.07 11.11 2.11
N ARG A 274 -16.62 12.37 2.06
CA ARG A 274 -15.23 12.69 1.65
C ARG A 274 -14.20 12.24 2.69
N GLN A 275 -14.65 12.06 3.93
CA GLN A 275 -13.86 11.60 5.05
C GLN A 275 -14.04 10.10 5.33
N HIS A 276 -14.63 9.33 4.42
CA HIS A 276 -14.75 7.86 4.51
C HIS A 276 -13.69 7.16 3.68
N LYS A 277 -12.41 7.36 4.01
CA LYS A 277 -11.28 6.73 3.32
C LYS A 277 -10.55 5.79 4.26
N ILE A 278 -11.26 4.75 4.71
CA ILE A 278 -10.70 3.70 5.55
C ILE A 278 -9.72 2.87 4.71
N ASP A 279 -8.43 2.98 5.04
CA ASP A 279 -7.40 2.08 4.53
C ASP A 279 -7.60 0.66 5.11
N GLN A 280 -7.88 -0.30 4.24
CA GLN A 280 -8.20 -1.69 4.59
C GLN A 280 -6.98 -2.52 5.01
N ARG A 281 -5.76 -1.97 4.85
CA ARG A 281 -4.50 -2.62 5.27
C ARG A 281 -4.31 -2.64 6.78
N TYR A 282 -5.04 -1.78 7.50
CA TYR A 282 -5.02 -1.76 8.97
C TYR A 282 -5.84 -2.92 9.56
N THR A 283 -5.37 -3.49 10.67
CA THR A 283 -6.09 -4.52 11.42
C THR A 283 -7.11 -3.89 12.38
N ALA A 284 -8.09 -4.68 12.83
CA ALA A 284 -9.03 -4.26 13.86
C ALA A 284 -8.31 -3.76 15.13
N ILE A 285 -7.23 -4.45 15.53
CA ILE A 285 -6.38 -4.05 16.66
C ILE A 285 -5.67 -2.73 16.39
N ALA A 286 -5.12 -2.53 15.18
CA ALA A 286 -4.46 -1.28 14.83
C ALA A 286 -5.45 -0.09 14.90
N ASN A 287 -6.68 -0.29 14.42
CA ASN A 287 -7.73 0.74 14.47
C ASN A 287 -8.15 1.05 15.91
N ALA A 288 -8.32 0.02 16.74
CA ALA A 288 -8.59 0.20 18.16
C ALA A 288 -7.46 0.96 18.87
N ASN A 289 -6.20 0.65 18.54
CA ASN A 289 -5.02 1.35 19.05
C ASN A 289 -4.95 2.83 18.62
N ILE A 290 -5.32 3.13 17.38
CA ILE A 290 -5.39 4.53 16.91
C ILE A 290 -6.37 5.34 17.76
N ILE A 291 -7.51 4.76 18.12
CA ILE A 291 -8.52 5.42 18.95
C ILE A 291 -8.07 5.48 20.42
N SER A 292 -7.57 4.39 20.98
CA SER A 292 -7.13 4.32 22.39
C SER A 292 -5.90 5.17 22.67
N SER A 293 -5.07 5.44 21.66
CA SER A 293 -3.93 6.37 21.78
C SER A 293 -4.35 7.77 22.24
N LEU A 294 -5.62 8.17 22.05
CA LEU A 294 -6.17 9.43 22.56
C LEU A 294 -6.09 9.54 24.09
N VAL A 295 -6.17 8.41 24.79
CA VAL A 295 -6.16 8.35 26.25
C VAL A 295 -4.85 7.81 26.82
N GLY A 296 -3.89 7.47 25.94
CA GLY A 296 -2.59 6.94 26.32
C GLY A 296 -2.61 5.47 26.75
N ILE A 297 -3.57 4.67 26.27
CA ILE A 297 -3.70 3.25 26.60
C ILE A 297 -3.45 2.42 25.35
N GLU A 298 -2.52 1.48 25.43
CA GLU A 298 -2.29 0.49 24.39
C GLU A 298 -3.30 -0.65 24.52
N VAL A 299 -3.92 -0.99 23.40
CA VAL A 299 -4.91 -2.04 23.27
C VAL A 299 -4.25 -3.31 22.76
N LEU A 300 -4.37 -4.39 23.54
CA LEU A 300 -3.75 -5.68 23.25
C LEU A 300 -4.67 -6.66 22.51
N LYS A 301 -5.99 -6.40 22.50
CA LYS A 301 -6.99 -7.21 21.81
C LYS A 301 -8.01 -6.30 21.10
N PRO A 302 -8.62 -6.75 20.00
CA PRO A 302 -9.63 -5.95 19.34
C PRO A 302 -10.90 -5.87 20.18
N PHE A 303 -11.76 -4.93 19.81
CA PHE A 303 -13.01 -4.68 20.50
C PHE A 303 -14.00 -5.81 20.17
N GLU A 304 -14.28 -6.67 21.15
CA GLU A 304 -15.07 -7.89 20.94
C GLU A 304 -15.92 -8.26 22.16
N ILE A 305 -16.09 -9.55 22.46
CA ILE A 305 -16.91 -10.09 23.53
C ILE A 305 -16.36 -9.61 24.88
N PHE A 306 -17.16 -8.80 25.58
CA PHE A 306 -16.96 -8.42 26.97
C PHE A 306 -18.10 -8.97 27.82
N ASP A 307 -17.84 -9.13 29.12
CA ASP A 307 -18.89 -9.44 30.09
C ASP A 307 -19.72 -8.18 30.35
N PRO A 308 -21.02 -8.16 30.00
CA PRO A 308 -21.86 -6.97 30.13
C PRO A 308 -21.94 -6.46 31.57
N GLN A 309 -21.97 -7.36 32.56
CA GLN A 309 -22.09 -6.98 33.96
C GLN A 309 -20.78 -6.38 34.48
N ARG A 310 -19.64 -7.04 34.20
CA ARG A 310 -18.33 -6.49 34.60
C ARG A 310 -18.05 -5.15 33.93
N MET A 311 -18.50 -4.98 32.68
CA MET A 311 -18.41 -3.72 31.95
C MET A 311 -19.25 -2.63 32.63
N LEU A 312 -20.51 -2.90 32.96
CA LEU A 312 -21.37 -1.97 33.69
C LEU A 312 -20.78 -1.59 35.05
N ASP A 313 -20.27 -2.57 35.79
CA ASP A 313 -19.62 -2.35 37.10
C ASP A 313 -18.38 -1.45 36.96
N ALA A 314 -17.58 -1.62 35.90
CA ALA A 314 -16.44 -0.75 35.61
C ALA A 314 -16.87 0.67 35.22
N LEU A 315 -17.83 0.79 34.30
CA LEU A 315 -18.40 2.08 33.87
C LEU A 315 -19.00 2.86 35.04
N SER A 316 -19.57 2.18 36.04
CA SER A 316 -20.11 2.81 37.27
C SER A 316 -19.10 3.56 38.11
N LYS A 317 -17.81 3.32 37.89
CA LYS A 317 -16.73 4.06 38.55
C LYS A 317 -16.38 5.36 37.84
N SER A 318 -16.89 5.58 36.62
CA SER A 318 -16.58 6.76 35.82
C SER A 318 -17.57 7.91 36.04
N PRO A 319 -17.10 9.16 36.20
CA PRO A 319 -17.97 10.32 36.37
C PRO A 319 -18.83 10.61 35.13
N LEU A 320 -18.47 10.05 33.97
CA LEU A 320 -19.24 10.18 32.72
C LEU A 320 -20.54 9.37 32.71
N PHE A 321 -20.69 8.41 33.62
CA PHE A 321 -21.81 7.49 33.67
C PHE A 321 -22.52 7.63 35.02
N PRO A 322 -23.34 8.68 35.21
CA PRO A 322 -24.13 8.80 36.43
C PRO A 322 -25.11 7.63 36.56
N ASN A 323 -25.49 7.27 37.79
CA ASN A 323 -26.28 6.07 38.09
C ASN A 323 -27.54 5.92 37.22
N ASN A 324 -28.23 7.02 36.92
CA ASN A 324 -29.41 7.02 36.04
C ASN A 324 -29.08 6.59 34.60
N THR A 325 -27.97 7.06 34.04
CA THR A 325 -27.51 6.68 32.70
C THR A 325 -27.13 5.20 32.66
N ILE A 326 -26.43 4.70 33.67
CA ILE A 326 -25.99 3.30 33.74
C ILE A 326 -27.17 2.34 33.78
N CYS A 327 -28.19 2.63 34.59
CA CYS A 327 -29.38 1.78 34.69
C CYS A 327 -30.12 1.64 33.34
N THR A 328 -29.94 2.57 32.42
CA THR A 328 -30.55 2.56 31.09
C THR A 328 -29.58 2.14 29.98
N LEU A 329 -28.30 1.94 30.29
CA LEU A 329 -27.27 1.68 29.31
C LEU A 329 -27.31 0.22 28.86
N ASP A 330 -27.70 0.00 27.60
CA ASP A 330 -27.56 -1.29 26.95
C ASP A 330 -26.16 -1.43 26.34
N VAL A 331 -25.22 -1.95 27.15
CA VAL A 331 -23.82 -2.13 26.73
C VAL A 331 -23.68 -3.11 25.57
N VAL A 332 -24.57 -4.10 25.44
CA VAL A 332 -24.54 -5.07 24.34
C VAL A 332 -24.90 -4.35 23.04
N LYS A 333 -26.00 -3.61 23.04
CA LYS A 333 -26.42 -2.80 21.88
C LYS A 333 -25.36 -1.77 21.49
N MET A 334 -24.75 -1.09 22.47
CA MET A 334 -23.67 -0.13 22.22
C MET A 334 -22.44 -0.81 21.60
N GLY A 335 -22.06 -1.99 22.10
CA GLY A 335 -20.98 -2.79 21.53
C GLY A 335 -21.25 -3.21 20.08
N THR A 336 -22.47 -3.68 19.79
CA THR A 336 -22.89 -4.03 18.43
C THR A 336 -22.87 -2.81 17.50
N GLN A 337 -23.38 -1.67 17.94
CA GLN A 337 -23.36 -0.43 17.15
C GLN A 337 -21.93 0.02 16.83
N MET A 338 -21.02 -0.08 17.80
CA MET A 338 -19.61 0.25 17.56
C MET A 338 -18.96 -0.71 16.58
N MET A 339 -19.11 -2.03 16.75
CA MET A 339 -18.52 -3.01 15.82
C MET A 339 -19.09 -2.88 14.40
N THR A 340 -20.35 -2.47 14.26
CA THR A 340 -20.98 -2.30 12.95
C THR A 340 -20.51 -1.03 12.24
N GLY A 341 -20.30 0.06 12.99
CA GLY A 341 -19.91 1.34 12.41
C GLY A 341 -18.40 1.64 12.42
N LEU A 342 -17.62 0.93 13.24
CA LEU A 342 -16.17 1.08 13.34
C LEU A 342 -15.44 -0.22 12.99
N PRO A 343 -14.38 -0.15 12.17
CA PRO A 343 -13.55 -1.31 11.84
C PRO A 343 -12.57 -1.62 13.00
N ILE A 344 -13.07 -1.82 14.22
CA ILE A 344 -12.26 -2.06 15.45
C ILE A 344 -12.40 -3.48 15.99
N GLY A 345 -13.25 -4.27 15.35
CA GLY A 345 -13.55 -5.66 15.70
C GLY A 345 -14.33 -6.30 14.56
N PHE A 346 -14.62 -7.58 14.73
CA PHE A 346 -15.50 -8.30 13.82
C PHE A 346 -16.67 -8.85 14.63
N PRO A 347 -17.90 -8.85 14.07
CA PRO A 347 -19.02 -9.51 14.70
C PRO A 347 -18.67 -10.96 15.04
N LYS A 348 -19.22 -11.46 16.14
CA LYS A 348 -19.17 -12.89 16.45
C LYS A 348 -19.74 -13.65 15.24
N GLU A 349 -19.08 -14.74 14.88
CA GLU A 349 -19.47 -15.59 13.74
C GLU A 349 -19.27 -14.95 12.34
N TYR A 350 -18.55 -13.83 12.22
CA TYR A 350 -18.35 -13.18 10.92
C TYR A 350 -17.62 -14.07 9.88
N LEU A 351 -16.57 -14.79 10.31
CA LEU A 351 -15.87 -15.76 9.47
C LEU A 351 -15.94 -17.20 10.01
N ASP A 352 -16.43 -17.40 11.25
CA ASP A 352 -16.33 -18.67 11.99
C ASP A 352 -14.93 -19.33 11.97
N ILE A 353 -13.87 -18.52 11.94
CA ILE A 353 -12.48 -18.99 12.07
C ILE A 353 -11.96 -18.73 13.50
N PRO A 354 -10.88 -19.41 13.94
CA PRO A 354 -10.24 -19.12 15.21
C PRO A 354 -9.96 -17.63 15.40
N LEU A 355 -10.38 -17.12 16.55
CA LEU A 355 -10.36 -15.71 16.87
C LEU A 355 -8.94 -15.12 16.77
N GLU A 356 -7.92 -15.86 17.24
CA GLU A 356 -6.53 -15.42 17.14
C GLU A 356 -6.07 -15.13 15.70
N ILE A 357 -6.57 -15.90 14.72
CA ILE A 357 -6.30 -15.65 13.29
C ILE A 357 -7.04 -14.38 12.87
N GLN A 358 -8.35 -14.34 13.09
CA GLN A 358 -9.21 -13.23 12.66
C GLN A 358 -8.70 -11.87 13.16
N ARG A 359 -8.26 -11.81 14.41
CA ARG A 359 -7.75 -10.59 15.06
C ARG A 359 -6.48 -10.03 14.44
N ARG A 360 -5.68 -10.88 13.79
CA ARG A 360 -4.39 -10.52 13.19
C ARG A 360 -4.48 -10.24 11.70
N LEU A 361 -5.59 -10.59 11.08
CA LEU A 361 -5.87 -10.25 9.69
C LEU A 361 -6.32 -8.79 9.58
N ASN A 362 -5.91 -8.13 8.50
CA ASN A 362 -6.45 -6.83 8.13
C ASN A 362 -7.81 -6.97 7.43
N PHE A 363 -8.53 -5.85 7.27
CA PHE A 363 -9.89 -5.88 6.69
C PHE A 363 -9.89 -6.35 5.24
N GLU A 364 -8.85 -6.03 4.47
CA GLU A 364 -8.67 -6.50 3.10
C GLU A 364 -8.56 -8.04 3.05
N GLN A 365 -7.65 -8.62 3.85
CA GLN A 365 -7.47 -10.06 3.98
C GLN A 365 -8.74 -10.75 4.45
N VAL A 366 -9.44 -10.18 5.43
CA VAL A 366 -10.73 -10.72 5.92
C VAL A 366 -11.78 -10.70 4.80
N GLY A 367 -11.87 -9.62 4.04
CA GLY A 367 -12.77 -9.52 2.88
C GLY A 367 -12.44 -10.56 1.80
N MET A 368 -11.16 -10.73 1.49
CA MET A 368 -10.69 -11.77 0.56
C MET A 368 -11.05 -13.17 1.05
N ILE A 369 -10.76 -13.49 2.31
CA ILE A 369 -11.06 -14.80 2.91
C ILE A 369 -12.56 -15.07 2.88
N HIS A 370 -13.39 -14.10 3.26
CA HIS A 370 -14.85 -14.22 3.21
C HIS A 370 -15.34 -14.54 1.79
N ALA A 371 -14.88 -13.79 0.79
CA ALA A 371 -15.24 -14.01 -0.60
C ALA A 371 -14.81 -15.40 -1.11
N GLN A 372 -13.64 -15.88 -0.68
CA GLN A 372 -13.11 -17.19 -1.07
C GLN A 372 -13.88 -18.34 -0.40
N ILE A 373 -14.20 -18.22 0.88
CA ILE A 373 -15.05 -19.19 1.59
C ILE A 373 -16.43 -19.25 0.92
N ALA A 374 -17.04 -18.10 0.61
CA ALA A 374 -18.33 -18.05 -0.08
C ALA A 374 -18.27 -18.69 -1.47
N HIS A 375 -17.22 -18.41 -2.25
CA HIS A 375 -17.00 -19.04 -3.55
C HIS A 375 -16.79 -20.56 -3.46
N PHE A 376 -16.04 -21.01 -2.46
CA PHE A 376 -15.83 -22.44 -2.20
C PHE A 376 -17.16 -23.15 -1.91
N TYR A 377 -17.98 -22.62 -1.01
CA TYR A 377 -19.27 -23.23 -0.69
C TYR A 377 -20.30 -23.13 -1.81
N ARG A 378 -20.22 -22.11 -2.68
CA ARG A 378 -21.04 -22.07 -3.90
C ARG A 378 -20.74 -23.25 -4.82
N LYS A 379 -19.48 -23.72 -4.87
CA LYS A 379 -19.08 -24.90 -5.65
C LYS A 379 -19.33 -26.22 -4.90
N HIS A 380 -19.27 -26.19 -3.57
CA HIS A 380 -19.35 -27.37 -2.69
C HIS A 380 -20.34 -27.14 -1.53
N PRO A 381 -21.65 -27.04 -1.82
CA PRO A 381 -22.65 -26.68 -0.82
C PRO A 381 -22.79 -27.71 0.31
N SER A 382 -22.49 -28.99 0.05
CA SER A 382 -22.49 -30.05 1.06
C SER A 382 -21.46 -29.83 2.18
N LEU A 383 -20.45 -28.99 1.94
CA LEU A 383 -19.39 -28.67 2.91
C LEU A 383 -19.67 -27.41 3.73
N GLN A 384 -20.78 -26.70 3.48
CA GLN A 384 -21.09 -25.43 4.14
C GLN A 384 -21.42 -25.63 5.62
N MET A 385 -20.37 -25.64 6.45
CA MET A 385 -20.45 -25.75 7.89
C MET A 385 -19.44 -24.79 8.53
N PRO A 386 -19.80 -24.05 9.61
CA PRO A 386 -18.88 -23.15 10.30
C PRO A 386 -17.51 -23.77 10.62
N ARG A 387 -17.51 -25.02 11.09
CA ARG A 387 -16.29 -25.78 11.43
C ARG A 387 -15.32 -26.02 10.26
N ASN A 388 -15.81 -25.90 9.02
CA ASN A 388 -15.03 -26.11 7.80
C ASN A 388 -14.35 -24.81 7.31
N ASN A 389 -14.75 -23.63 7.81
CA ASN A 389 -14.19 -22.34 7.36
C ASN A 389 -12.67 -22.27 7.59
N ILE A 390 -12.18 -22.78 8.72
CA ILE A 390 -10.74 -22.88 8.99
C ILE A 390 -10.03 -23.87 8.05
N LEU A 391 -10.70 -24.94 7.62
CA LEU A 391 -10.12 -25.93 6.71
C LEU A 391 -9.96 -25.33 5.32
N VAL A 392 -10.99 -24.63 4.85
CA VAL A 392 -10.97 -23.88 3.59
C VAL A 392 -9.86 -22.82 3.63
N LEU A 393 -9.73 -22.08 4.74
CA LEU A 393 -8.67 -21.10 4.91
C LEU A 393 -7.26 -21.73 4.85
N LEU A 394 -7.05 -22.87 5.50
CA LEU A 394 -5.77 -23.60 5.47
C LEU A 394 -5.42 -24.05 4.04
N CYS A 395 -6.39 -24.62 3.32
CA CYS A 395 -6.22 -25.02 1.93
C CYS A 395 -5.97 -23.83 1.00
N TRP A 396 -6.68 -22.72 1.19
CA TRP A 396 -6.54 -21.55 0.32
C TRP A 396 -5.23 -20.80 0.55
N ASN A 397 -4.72 -20.74 1.78
CA ASN A 397 -3.47 -20.03 2.05
C ASN A 397 -2.25 -20.64 1.35
N SER A 398 -2.28 -21.93 0.97
CA SER A 398 -1.22 -22.52 0.13
C SER A 398 -1.26 -22.02 -1.32
N ILE A 399 -2.41 -21.52 -1.77
CA ILE A 399 -2.63 -20.97 -3.12
C ILE A 399 -2.31 -19.47 -3.11
N THR A 400 -2.78 -18.75 -2.09
CA THR A 400 -2.59 -17.30 -1.96
C THR A 400 -2.02 -16.99 -0.58
N PRO A 401 -0.71 -16.72 -0.45
CA PRO A 401 -0.01 -16.60 0.85
C PRO A 401 -0.33 -15.31 1.62
N SER A 402 -1.50 -14.73 1.39
CA SER A 402 -1.98 -13.49 1.99
C SER A 402 -2.05 -13.57 3.52
N ALA A 403 -2.29 -14.75 4.10
CA ALA A 403 -2.42 -14.96 5.54
C ALA A 403 -1.27 -15.78 6.16
N SER A 404 -0.23 -16.12 5.40
CA SER A 404 0.80 -17.09 5.81
C SER A 404 1.50 -16.72 7.11
N GLN A 405 1.86 -15.45 7.31
CA GLN A 405 2.51 -15.03 8.56
C GLN A 405 1.60 -15.19 9.78
N VAL A 406 0.30 -14.90 9.62
CA VAL A 406 -0.69 -15.04 10.69
C VAL A 406 -0.92 -16.50 11.02
N LEU A 407 -1.08 -17.33 9.99
CA LEU A 407 -1.31 -18.76 10.12
C LEU A 407 -0.09 -19.51 10.67
N ASN A 408 1.14 -19.13 10.30
CA ASN A 408 2.36 -19.70 10.86
C ASN A 408 2.47 -19.44 12.36
N LYS A 409 2.18 -18.21 12.80
CA LYS A 409 2.16 -17.88 14.24
C LYS A 409 1.05 -18.62 14.97
N TRP A 410 -0.14 -18.69 14.39
CA TRP A 410 -1.25 -19.42 14.97
C TRP A 410 -0.98 -20.93 15.01
N ALA A 411 -0.29 -21.52 14.02
CA ALA A 411 0.04 -22.94 13.97
C ALA A 411 0.90 -23.39 15.17
N ALA A 412 1.62 -22.47 15.82
CA ALA A 412 2.37 -22.71 17.05
C ALA A 412 1.53 -22.59 18.34
N SER A 413 0.23 -22.28 18.26
CA SER A 413 -0.66 -22.10 19.41
C SER A 413 -1.21 -23.42 19.96
N ILE A 414 -1.86 -23.37 21.13
CA ILE A 414 -2.59 -24.52 21.70
C ILE A 414 -3.88 -24.79 20.91
N ASP A 415 -4.52 -23.73 20.40
CA ASP A 415 -5.75 -23.83 19.62
C ASP A 415 -5.53 -24.55 18.30
N SER A 416 -4.41 -24.28 17.63
CA SER A 416 -4.02 -24.96 16.40
C SER A 416 -3.74 -26.44 16.64
N TRP A 417 -3.07 -26.79 17.74
CA TRP A 417 -2.86 -28.18 18.14
C TRP A 417 -4.18 -28.91 18.41
N THR A 418 -5.14 -28.23 19.05
CA THR A 418 -6.48 -28.78 19.28
C THR A 418 -7.21 -29.03 17.96
N LEU A 419 -7.07 -28.13 16.97
CA LEU A 419 -7.58 -28.37 15.62
C LEU A 419 -6.91 -29.59 14.98
N TYR A 420 -5.57 -29.68 15.05
CA TYR A 420 -4.83 -30.81 14.49
C TYR A 420 -5.32 -32.14 15.08
N GLN A 421 -5.46 -32.23 16.40
CA GLN A 421 -5.98 -33.43 17.06
C GLN A 421 -7.40 -33.78 16.62
N ARG A 422 -8.25 -32.77 16.43
CA ARG A 422 -9.60 -32.96 15.89
C ARG A 422 -9.54 -33.54 14.48
N LEU A 423 -8.72 -32.96 13.59
CA LEU A 423 -8.61 -33.42 12.21
C LEU A 423 -8.09 -34.85 12.09
N ILE A 424 -7.14 -35.23 12.94
CA ILE A 424 -6.65 -36.62 13.04
C ILE A 424 -7.81 -37.57 13.40
N LYS A 425 -8.60 -37.22 14.42
CA LYS A 425 -9.78 -38.01 14.82
C LYS A 425 -10.86 -38.05 13.74
N ASP A 426 -11.15 -36.91 13.11
CA ASP A 426 -12.10 -36.84 12.01
C ASP A 426 -11.68 -37.84 10.92
N ILE A 427 -10.39 -37.91 10.55
CA ILE A 427 -9.86 -38.91 9.59
C ILE A 427 -9.95 -40.35 10.09
N GLN A 428 -10.06 -40.62 11.39
CA GLN A 428 -10.30 -41.98 11.85
C GLN A 428 -11.75 -42.42 11.58
N ASP A 429 -12.69 -41.48 11.63
CA ASP A 429 -14.12 -41.72 11.47
C ASP A 429 -14.58 -41.81 10.00
N SER A 430 -15.75 -42.41 9.78
CA SER A 430 -16.41 -42.40 8.47
C SER A 430 -16.91 -41.00 8.12
N GLN A 431 -16.64 -40.54 6.90
CA GLN A 431 -17.07 -39.22 6.41
C GLN A 431 -17.49 -39.29 4.93
N SER A 432 -18.23 -38.28 4.46
CA SER A 432 -18.43 -38.06 3.03
C SER A 432 -17.11 -37.87 2.29
N LYS A 433 -17.07 -38.25 1.02
CA LYS A 433 -15.89 -38.14 0.14
C LYS A 433 -15.32 -36.71 0.12
N GLU A 434 -16.20 -35.72 0.04
CA GLU A 434 -15.86 -34.30 -0.02
C GLU A 434 -15.23 -33.82 1.29
N GLN A 435 -15.80 -34.21 2.43
CA GLN A 435 -15.27 -33.85 3.75
C GLN A 435 -13.90 -34.51 3.99
N LEU A 436 -13.74 -35.77 3.57
CA LEU A 436 -12.48 -36.50 3.69
C LEU A 436 -11.37 -35.77 2.93
N ILE A 437 -11.67 -35.34 1.70
CA ILE A 437 -10.77 -34.54 0.87
C ILE A 437 -10.40 -33.22 1.55
N LEU A 438 -11.39 -32.46 2.03
CA LEU A 438 -11.13 -31.16 2.67
C LEU A 438 -10.28 -31.33 3.93
N THR A 439 -10.55 -32.37 4.71
CA THR A 439 -9.83 -32.68 5.95
C THR A 439 -8.37 -33.06 5.68
N LEU A 440 -8.13 -33.89 4.66
CA LEU A 440 -6.78 -34.27 4.23
C LEU A 440 -5.98 -33.08 3.67
N GLY A 441 -6.60 -32.28 2.80
CA GLY A 441 -5.98 -31.08 2.26
C GLY A 441 -5.62 -30.09 3.37
N ALA A 442 -6.52 -29.89 4.33
CA ALA A 442 -6.27 -29.00 5.46
C ALA A 442 -5.16 -29.52 6.39
N LEU A 443 -5.09 -30.84 6.64
CA LEU A 443 -4.00 -31.43 7.41
C LEU A 443 -2.64 -31.26 6.74
N LEU A 444 -2.56 -31.49 5.43
CA LEU A 444 -1.28 -31.25 4.74
C LEU A 444 -0.90 -29.77 4.84
N CYS A 445 -1.82 -28.86 4.51
CA CYS A 445 -1.55 -27.43 4.57
C CYS A 445 -1.14 -27.00 5.98
N TYR A 446 -1.80 -27.52 7.02
CA TYR A 446 -1.42 -27.33 8.41
C TYR A 446 0.03 -27.77 8.66
N ARG A 447 0.42 -28.96 8.20
CA ARG A 447 1.79 -29.46 8.34
C ARG A 447 2.80 -28.59 7.61
N ARG A 448 2.45 -28.01 6.46
CA ARG A 448 3.31 -27.08 5.72
C ARG A 448 3.53 -25.75 6.44
N LEU A 449 2.66 -25.35 7.37
CA LEU A 449 2.86 -24.15 8.21
C LEU A 449 3.98 -24.37 9.26
N SER A 450 4.37 -25.62 9.53
CA SER A 450 5.47 -25.97 10.44
C SER A 450 6.54 -26.74 9.65
N PRO A 451 7.64 -26.09 9.24
CA PRO A 451 8.60 -26.70 8.33
C PRO A 451 9.14 -28.03 8.90
N PRO A 452 9.15 -29.11 8.10
CA PRO A 452 9.59 -30.42 8.54
C PRO A 452 11.12 -30.49 8.69
N ASP A 453 11.59 -31.56 9.33
CA ASP A 453 13.01 -31.95 9.26
C ASP A 453 13.34 -32.30 7.79
N PRO A 454 14.30 -31.61 7.14
CA PRO A 454 14.60 -31.75 5.72
C PRO A 454 15.13 -33.15 5.31
N ASN A 455 15.40 -34.04 6.27
CA ASN A 455 16.03 -35.34 6.00
C ASN A 455 15.06 -36.53 5.91
N ALA A 456 13.74 -36.30 5.97
CA ALA A 456 12.76 -37.38 6.16
C ALA A 456 11.89 -37.66 4.91
N ASN A 457 12.53 -38.02 3.79
CA ASN A 457 11.85 -38.30 2.51
C ASN A 457 11.45 -39.77 2.31
N GLN A 458 11.80 -40.66 3.24
CA GLN A 458 11.51 -42.10 3.15
C GLN A 458 10.52 -42.53 4.24
N PRO A 459 9.74 -43.61 4.02
CA PRO A 459 8.89 -44.16 5.07
C PRO A 459 9.73 -44.73 6.22
N ILE A 460 9.25 -44.55 7.46
CA ILE A 460 9.92 -44.99 8.70
C ILE A 460 9.45 -46.38 9.10
N ASN A 461 8.14 -46.66 9.02
CA ASN A 461 7.53 -47.95 9.37
C ASN A 461 7.27 -48.80 8.11
N SER A 462 8.24 -48.90 7.21
CA SER A 462 8.24 -49.69 5.95
C SER A 462 7.34 -49.22 4.81
N SER A 463 6.23 -48.53 5.07
CA SER A 463 5.36 -47.94 4.04
C SER A 463 4.74 -46.62 4.49
N TYR A 464 4.32 -45.80 3.52
CA TYR A 464 3.60 -44.55 3.82
C TYR A 464 2.25 -44.81 4.51
N LEU A 465 1.57 -45.93 4.22
CA LEU A 465 0.31 -46.29 4.91
C LEU A 465 0.55 -46.62 6.39
N ALA A 466 1.62 -47.37 6.70
CA ALA A 466 1.97 -47.69 8.08
C ALA A 466 2.39 -46.44 8.88
N ASP A 467 3.13 -45.53 8.25
CA ASP A 467 3.43 -44.23 8.85
C ASP A 467 2.18 -43.37 9.03
N PHE A 468 1.25 -43.42 8.09
CA PHE A 468 -0.02 -42.71 8.18
C PHE A 468 -0.87 -43.23 9.35
N ASP A 469 -1.02 -44.55 9.51
CA ASP A 469 -1.67 -45.14 10.69
C ASP A 469 -0.98 -44.72 12.00
N ALA A 470 0.36 -44.78 12.04
CA ALA A 470 1.12 -44.32 13.18
C ALA A 470 0.84 -42.84 13.54
N ILE A 471 0.79 -41.94 12.55
CA ILE A 471 0.44 -40.53 12.73
C ILE A 471 -1.00 -40.38 13.24
N LEU A 472 -1.95 -41.14 12.70
CA LEU A 472 -3.34 -41.12 13.15
C LEU A 472 -3.49 -41.60 14.60
N ASN A 473 -2.59 -42.48 15.06
CA ASN A 473 -2.47 -42.89 16.45
C ASN A 473 -1.59 -41.93 17.30
N PHE A 474 -1.42 -40.69 16.86
CA PHE A 474 -0.65 -39.62 17.52
C PHE A 474 0.84 -39.93 17.73
N LYS A 475 1.42 -40.88 16.99
CA LYS A 475 2.88 -41.11 16.99
C LYS A 475 3.56 -39.97 16.23
N TYR A 476 4.53 -39.33 16.88
CA TYR A 476 5.35 -38.31 16.22
C TYR A 476 6.32 -38.99 15.24
N LEU A 477 6.23 -38.62 13.95
CA LEU A 477 7.15 -39.06 12.91
C LEU A 477 7.80 -37.85 12.23
N SER A 478 9.11 -37.91 11.97
CA SER A 478 9.83 -36.82 11.29
C SER A 478 9.39 -36.63 9.83
N ASN A 479 8.93 -37.69 9.17
CA ASN A 479 8.45 -37.69 7.79
C ASN A 479 6.94 -37.36 7.65
N THR A 480 6.30 -36.80 8.69
CA THR A 480 4.84 -36.59 8.72
C THR A 480 4.32 -35.81 7.50
N GLN A 481 5.03 -34.77 7.03
CA GLN A 481 4.60 -34.02 5.84
C GLN A 481 4.64 -34.91 4.59
N THR A 482 5.75 -35.58 4.34
CA THR A 482 5.94 -36.52 3.22
C THR A 482 4.83 -37.55 3.20
N VAL A 483 4.51 -38.14 4.37
CA VAL A 483 3.43 -39.12 4.49
C VAL A 483 2.09 -38.53 4.04
N PHE A 484 1.71 -37.34 4.51
CA PHE A 484 0.47 -36.70 4.05
C PHE A 484 0.49 -36.38 2.56
N GLU A 485 1.63 -35.94 1.99
CA GLU A 485 1.75 -35.68 0.55
C GLU A 485 1.50 -36.94 -0.27
N HIS A 486 2.16 -38.06 0.09
CA HIS A 486 1.97 -39.34 -0.59
C HIS A 486 0.54 -39.87 -0.43
N MET A 487 -0.07 -39.71 0.75
CA MET A 487 -1.43 -40.14 0.99
C MET A 487 -2.45 -39.32 0.20
N VAL A 488 -2.26 -38.00 0.06
CA VAL A 488 -3.17 -37.20 -0.78
C VAL A 488 -2.98 -37.47 -2.28
N LEU A 489 -1.75 -37.70 -2.75
CA LEU A 489 -1.51 -38.11 -4.13
C LEU A 489 -2.24 -39.41 -4.47
N SER A 490 -2.21 -40.36 -3.53
CA SER A 490 -2.93 -41.62 -3.63
C SER A 490 -4.45 -41.41 -3.68
N VAL A 491 -5.00 -40.55 -2.83
CA VAL A 491 -6.42 -40.13 -2.92
C VAL A 491 -6.75 -39.53 -4.28
N LEU A 492 -5.94 -38.59 -4.78
CA LEU A 492 -6.16 -37.93 -6.06
C LEU A 492 -6.22 -38.93 -7.22
N ARG A 493 -5.36 -39.96 -7.21
CA ARG A 493 -5.41 -41.05 -8.18
C ARG A 493 -6.71 -41.84 -8.10
N ILE A 494 -7.17 -42.19 -6.90
CA ILE A 494 -8.43 -42.91 -6.75
C ILE A 494 -9.61 -42.06 -7.20
N PHE A 495 -9.64 -40.78 -6.82
CA PHE A 495 -10.74 -39.90 -7.19
C PHE A 495 -10.76 -39.56 -8.69
N SER A 496 -9.62 -39.56 -9.40
CA SER A 496 -9.62 -39.38 -10.86
C SER A 496 -10.25 -40.55 -11.62
N THR A 497 -10.34 -41.74 -11.00
CA THR A 497 -11.06 -42.89 -11.56
C THR A 497 -12.57 -42.84 -11.31
N VAL A 498 -13.05 -41.95 -10.43
CA VAL A 498 -14.46 -41.82 -10.05
C VAL A 498 -15.04 -40.56 -10.70
N GLN A 499 -15.93 -40.72 -11.69
CA GLN A 499 -16.46 -39.59 -12.49
C GLN A 499 -17.13 -38.47 -11.66
N ASP A 500 -17.75 -38.78 -10.52
CA ASP A 500 -18.52 -37.81 -9.70
C ASP A 500 -17.64 -36.81 -8.91
N SER A 501 -16.32 -36.89 -9.04
CA SER A 501 -15.36 -36.27 -8.12
C SER A 501 -14.49 -35.16 -8.73
N GLU A 502 -14.67 -34.85 -10.01
CA GLU A 502 -13.73 -34.01 -10.77
C GLU A 502 -13.46 -32.64 -10.12
N LYS A 503 -14.50 -31.97 -9.61
CA LYS A 503 -14.37 -30.66 -8.97
C LYS A 503 -13.49 -30.70 -7.70
N MET A 504 -13.60 -31.78 -6.92
CA MET A 504 -12.79 -31.95 -5.71
C MET A 504 -11.35 -32.35 -6.03
N CYS A 505 -11.15 -33.11 -7.11
CA CYS A 505 -9.81 -33.37 -7.66
C CYS A 505 -9.13 -32.08 -8.09
N GLN A 506 -9.83 -31.22 -8.84
CA GLN A 506 -9.32 -29.91 -9.28
C GLN A 506 -8.99 -29.01 -8.08
N PHE A 507 -9.88 -28.96 -7.08
CA PHE A 507 -9.63 -28.23 -5.84
C PHE A 507 -8.36 -28.73 -5.14
N LEU A 508 -8.26 -30.03 -4.86
CA LEU A 508 -7.07 -30.60 -4.25
C LEU A 508 -5.83 -30.29 -5.09
N ALA A 509 -5.83 -30.61 -6.39
CA ALA A 509 -4.69 -30.36 -7.27
C ALA A 509 -4.18 -28.91 -7.18
N SER A 510 -5.08 -27.92 -7.11
CA SER A 510 -4.73 -26.51 -6.93
C SER A 510 -4.06 -26.20 -5.58
N VAL A 511 -4.45 -26.91 -4.50
CA VAL A 511 -3.86 -26.77 -3.16
C VAL A 511 -2.44 -27.32 -3.10
N PHE A 512 -2.12 -28.36 -3.87
CA PHE A 512 -0.84 -29.05 -3.76
C PHE A 512 0.30 -28.39 -4.52
N HIS A 513 0.05 -27.70 -5.64
CA HIS A 513 1.08 -27.31 -6.63
C HIS A 513 2.01 -28.48 -7.02
N ILE A 514 1.58 -29.73 -6.81
CA ILE A 514 2.40 -30.92 -7.07
C ILE A 514 2.23 -31.28 -8.54
N GLN A 515 3.34 -31.27 -9.29
CA GLN A 515 3.38 -31.94 -10.58
C GLN A 515 3.05 -33.42 -10.35
N PRO A 516 2.21 -34.07 -11.19
CA PRO A 516 1.86 -35.47 -11.01
C PRO A 516 3.15 -36.30 -10.95
N LEU A 517 3.51 -36.73 -9.74
CA LEU A 517 4.71 -37.51 -9.48
C LEU A 517 4.60 -38.83 -10.23
N VAL A 518 5.69 -39.20 -10.92
CA VAL A 518 5.85 -40.48 -11.60
C VAL A 518 5.60 -41.60 -10.60
N LEU A 519 4.82 -42.61 -11.01
CA LEU A 519 4.38 -43.74 -10.19
C LEU A 519 5.56 -44.42 -9.47
N ASP A 520 5.61 -44.26 -8.15
CA ASP A 520 6.41 -45.13 -7.28
C ASP A 520 5.58 -46.39 -6.94
N PRO A 521 6.10 -47.62 -7.17
CA PRO A 521 5.43 -48.88 -6.82
C PRO A 521 5.00 -48.98 -5.36
N SER A 522 5.63 -48.23 -4.45
CA SER A 522 5.26 -48.18 -3.02
C SER A 522 3.86 -47.60 -2.75
N HIS A 523 3.17 -47.13 -3.78
CA HIS A 523 1.83 -46.57 -3.69
C HIS A 523 0.67 -47.56 -3.78
N GLU A 524 0.87 -48.78 -4.26
CA GLU A 524 -0.24 -49.73 -4.51
C GLU A 524 -1.09 -49.99 -3.27
N ILE A 525 -0.44 -50.16 -2.11
CA ILE A 525 -1.12 -50.40 -0.84
C ILE A 525 -1.94 -49.18 -0.39
N SER A 526 -1.41 -47.96 -0.57
CA SER A 526 -2.14 -46.73 -0.27
C SER A 526 -3.33 -46.54 -1.20
N ASP A 527 -3.19 -46.86 -2.49
CA ASP A 527 -4.26 -46.77 -3.49
C ASP A 527 -5.39 -47.76 -3.18
N LEU A 528 -5.04 -48.98 -2.75
CA LEU A 528 -6.01 -49.98 -2.30
C LEU A 528 -6.77 -49.53 -1.05
N TYR A 529 -6.04 -48.98 -0.07
CA TYR A 529 -6.64 -48.37 1.13
C TYR A 529 -7.64 -47.27 0.76
N TRP A 530 -7.28 -46.33 -0.11
CA TRP A 530 -8.20 -45.25 -0.50
C TRP A 530 -9.35 -45.74 -1.39
N THR A 531 -9.13 -46.74 -2.24
CA THR A 531 -10.21 -47.37 -3.03
C THR A 531 -11.31 -47.88 -2.12
N ARG A 532 -10.94 -48.65 -1.09
CA ARG A 532 -11.86 -49.17 -0.06
C ARG A 532 -12.52 -48.01 0.69
N ARG A 533 -11.73 -47.04 1.15
CA ARG A 533 -12.26 -45.92 1.94
C ARG A 533 -13.26 -45.06 1.20
N VAL A 534 -12.97 -44.72 -0.06
CA VAL A 534 -13.79 -43.83 -0.89
C VAL A 534 -15.01 -44.56 -1.43
N ARG A 535 -14.87 -45.82 -1.83
CA ARG A 535 -15.98 -46.61 -2.39
C ARG A 535 -16.93 -47.09 -1.30
N ASP A 536 -16.39 -47.60 -0.19
CA ASP A 536 -17.16 -48.33 0.82
C ASP A 536 -17.54 -47.41 2.01
N GLY A 537 -17.00 -46.19 2.10
CA GLY A 537 -17.36 -45.19 3.11
C GLY A 537 -16.95 -45.54 4.55
N LEU A 538 -16.01 -46.49 4.69
CA LEU A 538 -15.60 -47.06 5.97
C LEU A 538 -14.63 -46.14 6.74
N GLY A 539 -14.57 -46.32 8.06
CA GLY A 539 -13.60 -45.67 8.93
C GLY A 539 -12.18 -46.23 8.77
N HIS A 540 -11.18 -45.54 9.31
CA HIS A 540 -9.76 -45.89 9.13
C HIS A 540 -9.43 -47.32 9.54
N SER A 541 -9.85 -47.74 10.74
CA SER A 541 -9.50 -49.05 11.31
C SER A 541 -10.04 -50.22 10.49
N ASP A 542 -11.25 -50.09 9.95
CA ASP A 542 -11.88 -51.13 9.15
C ASP A 542 -11.19 -51.24 7.78
N VAL A 543 -10.91 -50.10 7.15
CA VAL A 543 -10.21 -50.04 5.87
C VAL A 543 -8.79 -50.57 5.98
N LEU A 544 -8.06 -50.22 7.04
CA LEU A 544 -6.67 -50.66 7.23
C LEU A 544 -6.60 -52.20 7.30
N LYS A 545 -7.47 -52.84 8.09
CA LYS A 545 -7.56 -54.30 8.18
C LYS A 545 -7.88 -54.95 6.84
N MET A 546 -8.77 -54.34 6.06
CA MET A 546 -9.12 -54.86 4.73
C MET A 546 -7.96 -54.70 3.74
N ALA A 547 -7.28 -53.56 3.74
CA ALA A 547 -6.13 -53.31 2.88
C ALA A 547 -4.96 -54.25 3.20
N GLU A 548 -4.70 -54.51 4.48
CA GLU A 548 -3.69 -55.49 4.92
C GLU A 548 -4.06 -56.92 4.50
N LEU A 549 -5.33 -57.31 4.63
CA LEU A 549 -5.81 -58.62 4.21
C LEU A 549 -5.70 -58.80 2.68
N ASP A 550 -6.13 -57.80 1.91
CA ASP A 550 -6.04 -57.82 0.45
C ASP A 550 -4.57 -57.90 -0.01
N ASN A 551 -3.65 -57.18 0.64
CA ASN A 551 -2.22 -57.23 0.36
C ASN A 551 -1.64 -58.62 0.67
N LEU A 552 -2.01 -59.23 1.80
CA LEU A 552 -1.58 -60.58 2.17
C LEU A 552 -2.09 -61.63 1.17
N MET A 553 -3.34 -61.50 0.71
CA MET A 553 -3.92 -62.37 -0.32
C MET A 553 -3.19 -62.22 -1.66
N ALA A 554 -2.83 -61.00 -2.05
CA ALA A 554 -2.06 -60.76 -3.28
C ALA A 554 -0.66 -61.38 -3.21
N THR A 555 0.02 -61.32 -2.06
CA THR A 555 1.32 -62.01 -1.86
C THR A 555 1.17 -63.53 -1.94
N LEU A 556 0.09 -64.09 -1.38
CA LEU A 556 -0.17 -65.54 -1.40
C LEU A 556 -0.55 -66.06 -2.80
N ASP A 557 -1.23 -65.26 -3.62
CA ASP A 557 -1.55 -65.63 -5.01
C ASP A 557 -0.33 -65.55 -5.94
N LEU A 558 0.71 -64.78 -5.59
CA LEU A 558 2.01 -64.78 -6.29
C LEU A 558 2.87 -66.01 -5.95
N GLU A 559 2.61 -66.68 -4.83
CA GLU A 559 3.28 -67.95 -4.47
C GLU A 559 2.62 -69.19 -5.13
N LYS A 560 1.52 -69.02 -5.87
CA LYS A 560 1.06 -70.08 -6.79
C LYS A 560 1.99 -70.11 -8.00
N GLU A 561 2.99 -70.99 -7.93
CA GLU A 561 3.88 -71.32 -9.05
C GLU A 561 3.09 -71.41 -10.36
N PRO A 562 3.55 -70.75 -11.45
CA PRO A 562 3.08 -71.11 -12.77
C PRO A 562 3.52 -72.56 -13.00
N THR A 563 2.54 -73.47 -13.00
CA THR A 563 2.74 -74.82 -13.50
C THR A 563 3.29 -74.71 -14.91
N THR A 564 4.59 -75.02 -15.02
CA THR A 564 5.34 -75.45 -16.20
C THR A 564 4.54 -75.46 -17.50
N ASP A 565 4.84 -74.52 -18.39
CA ASP A 565 4.99 -74.88 -19.79
C ASP A 565 6.16 -74.09 -20.39
N GLU A 566 6.96 -74.82 -21.15
CA GLU A 566 8.33 -74.54 -21.56
C GLU A 566 8.43 -73.41 -22.60
N ASP A 567 9.43 -72.53 -22.46
CA ASP A 567 10.45 -72.26 -23.50
C ASP A 567 11.34 -71.08 -23.08
N TRP A 568 12.52 -71.42 -22.54
CA TRP A 568 13.63 -70.49 -22.34
C TRP A 568 14.57 -70.56 -23.55
N VAL A 569 14.67 -69.47 -24.33
CA VAL A 569 15.78 -69.27 -25.27
C VAL A 569 16.87 -68.46 -24.58
N LEU A 570 17.98 -69.16 -24.33
CA LEU A 570 19.28 -68.65 -23.90
C LEU A 570 19.93 -67.85 -25.04
N VAL A 571 20.35 -66.60 -24.81
CA VAL A 571 21.46 -66.00 -25.57
C VAL A 571 22.39 -65.26 -24.61
N SER A 572 23.64 -65.72 -24.63
CA SER A 572 24.79 -65.27 -23.85
C SER A 572 25.37 -63.93 -24.33
N GLN A 573 26.02 -63.27 -23.37
CA GLN A 573 26.95 -62.13 -23.46
C GLN A 573 27.86 -62.12 -24.70
N TRP A 574 28.34 -60.92 -25.07
CA TRP A 574 29.73 -60.63 -25.43
C TRP A 574 30.04 -59.14 -25.17
N GLU A 575 31.10 -58.89 -24.40
CA GLU A 575 31.81 -57.62 -24.32
C GLU A 575 32.63 -57.43 -25.60
N GLU A 576 32.62 -56.24 -26.20
CA GLU A 576 33.77 -55.78 -26.99
C GLU A 576 33.82 -54.25 -27.08
N SER A 577 34.93 -53.71 -26.59
CA SER A 577 35.42 -52.37 -26.79
C SER A 577 35.74 -52.09 -28.25
N VAL A 578 35.21 -51.01 -28.83
CA VAL A 578 35.78 -50.39 -30.04
C VAL A 578 35.84 -48.88 -29.87
N SER A 579 37.08 -48.43 -29.70
CA SER A 579 37.60 -47.11 -30.01
C SER A 579 37.34 -46.73 -31.47
N SER A 580 36.76 -45.55 -31.73
CA SER A 580 36.87 -44.86 -33.03
C SER A 580 37.55 -43.50 -32.87
N LEU A 581 38.79 -43.47 -33.33
CA LEU A 581 39.58 -42.30 -33.69
C LEU A 581 38.86 -41.50 -34.80
N CYS A 582 38.70 -40.19 -34.64
CA CYS A 582 38.65 -39.26 -35.76
C CYS A 582 39.47 -38.02 -35.43
N VAL A 583 40.19 -37.59 -36.46
CA VAL A 583 41.33 -36.68 -36.49
C VAL A 583 40.91 -35.23 -36.24
N SER A 584 41.85 -34.49 -35.66
CA SER A 584 41.86 -33.05 -35.41
C SER A 584 41.79 -32.21 -36.70
N ASP A 585 41.10 -31.06 -36.65
CA ASP A 585 41.76 -29.76 -36.88
C ASP A 585 40.86 -28.56 -36.52
N ASP A 586 41.36 -27.78 -35.56
CA ASP A 586 41.45 -26.32 -35.53
C ASP A 586 40.30 -25.43 -36.08
N LYS A 587 39.56 -24.83 -35.13
CA LYS A 587 39.42 -23.37 -34.89
C LYS A 587 38.02 -23.06 -34.37
N HIS A 588 37.91 -22.81 -33.07
CA HIS A 588 37.30 -21.60 -32.53
C HIS A 588 37.57 -21.54 -31.02
N ARG A 589 38.39 -20.54 -30.61
CA ARG A 589 38.53 -20.14 -29.22
C ARG A 589 37.15 -19.71 -28.71
N MET A 590 36.55 -20.50 -27.83
CA MET A 590 35.53 -19.98 -26.91
C MET A 590 36.24 -19.17 -25.83
N SER A 591 35.86 -17.90 -25.72
CA SER A 591 36.22 -16.98 -24.65
C SER A 591 35.65 -17.44 -23.31
N PRO A 592 36.34 -17.23 -22.18
CA PRO A 592 35.80 -17.54 -20.87
C PRO A 592 34.63 -16.61 -20.54
N PHE A 593 33.56 -17.19 -20.01
CA PHE A 593 32.48 -16.49 -19.33
C PHE A 593 33.06 -15.59 -18.22
N PRO A 594 32.65 -14.32 -18.10
CA PRO A 594 33.02 -13.50 -16.96
C PRO A 594 32.11 -13.83 -15.78
N SER A 595 32.68 -14.48 -14.77
CA SER A 595 32.16 -14.46 -13.40
C SER A 595 32.11 -13.01 -12.92
N ALA A 596 30.93 -12.49 -12.62
CA ALA A 596 30.77 -11.16 -12.05
C ALA A 596 31.29 -11.16 -10.59
N VAL A 597 32.56 -10.80 -10.41
CA VAL A 597 33.17 -10.50 -9.12
C VAL A 597 33.22 -8.98 -8.98
N PHE A 598 32.69 -8.47 -7.86
CA PHE A 598 32.74 -7.05 -7.50
C PHE A 598 34.21 -6.59 -7.36
N HIS A 599 34.66 -5.66 -8.21
CA HIS A 599 35.96 -5.02 -8.06
C HIS A 599 35.89 -3.90 -6.99
N LEU A 600 36.10 -4.29 -5.73
CA LEU A 600 36.59 -3.42 -4.64
C LEU A 600 38.13 -3.54 -4.55
N GLU A 601 38.86 -3.38 -5.65
CA GLU A 601 40.30 -3.75 -5.68
C GLU A 601 41.19 -2.95 -4.72
N ALA A 602 40.78 -1.75 -4.32
CA ALA A 602 41.56 -0.89 -3.43
C ALA A 602 41.35 -1.20 -1.93
N TYR A 603 40.28 -1.88 -1.53
CA TYR A 603 39.91 -2.05 -0.11
C TYR A 603 39.49 -3.50 0.20
N LYS A 604 39.80 -3.98 1.41
CA LYS A 604 39.40 -5.28 1.94
C LYS A 604 38.62 -5.09 3.23
N LEU A 605 37.56 -5.89 3.40
CA LEU A 605 36.91 -6.10 4.69
C LEU A 605 37.70 -7.14 5.47
N VAL A 606 38.13 -6.75 6.65
CA VAL A 606 39.01 -7.56 7.49
C VAL A 606 38.39 -7.70 8.87
N TYR A 607 38.23 -8.95 9.30
CA TYR A 607 37.86 -9.29 10.66
C TYR A 607 39.09 -9.24 11.56
N VAL A 608 38.96 -8.52 12.67
CA VAL A 608 40.01 -8.32 13.67
C VAL A 608 39.47 -8.75 15.03
N CYS A 609 40.15 -9.68 15.70
CA CYS A 609 39.80 -10.17 17.04
C CYS A 609 40.14 -9.17 18.16
N LEU A 610 39.84 -7.89 17.97
CA LEU A 610 40.02 -6.84 18.97
C LEU A 610 38.77 -5.95 19.03
N PRO A 611 38.29 -5.57 20.23
CA PRO A 611 37.10 -4.72 20.39
C PRO A 611 37.34 -3.28 19.94
N LYS A 612 38.60 -2.87 19.76
CA LYS A 612 38.95 -1.52 19.39
C LYS A 612 40.21 -1.50 18.53
N VAL A 613 40.04 -1.26 17.25
CA VAL A 613 41.16 -1.01 16.34
C VAL A 613 41.55 0.47 16.43
N PRO A 614 42.82 0.82 16.73
CA PRO A 614 43.27 2.20 16.75
C PRO A 614 42.98 2.88 15.40
N PRO A 615 42.52 4.14 15.39
CA PRO A 615 42.26 4.84 14.14
C PRO A 615 43.56 4.98 13.35
N HIS A 616 43.54 4.53 12.09
CA HIS A 616 44.65 4.67 11.17
C HIS A 616 44.15 5.27 9.85
N ARG A 617 44.98 6.07 9.18
CA ARG A 617 44.60 6.78 7.95
C ARG A 617 44.21 5.88 6.78
N ASP A 618 44.59 4.60 6.84
CA ASP A 618 44.29 3.58 5.83
C ASP A 618 43.14 2.64 6.27
N ILE A 619 42.49 2.96 7.40
CA ILE A 619 41.24 2.37 7.89
C ILE A 619 40.12 3.38 7.60
N LEU A 620 39.17 3.01 6.73
CA LEU A 620 38.03 3.84 6.37
C LEU A 620 36.92 3.81 7.43
N SER A 621 36.69 2.65 8.03
CA SER A 621 35.62 2.42 8.98
C SER A 621 35.91 1.20 9.85
N THR A 622 35.45 1.25 11.10
CA THR A 622 35.52 0.16 12.08
C THR A 622 34.13 -0.05 12.67
N VAL A 623 33.63 -1.28 12.62
CA VAL A 623 32.36 -1.68 13.23
C VAL A 623 32.67 -2.71 14.31
N ILE A 624 32.18 -2.48 15.53
CA ILE A 624 32.29 -3.42 16.64
C ILE A 624 31.11 -4.38 16.54
N LEU A 625 31.39 -5.69 16.46
CA LEU A 625 30.39 -6.75 16.46
C LEU A 625 29.95 -7.08 17.91
N PRO A 626 28.80 -7.74 18.10
CA PRO A 626 28.28 -8.08 19.43
C PRO A 626 29.19 -8.95 20.30
N ASN A 627 30.17 -9.63 19.70
CA ASN A 627 31.15 -10.48 20.38
C ASN A 627 32.46 -9.75 20.72
N ASP A 628 32.47 -8.42 20.76
CA ASP A 628 33.65 -7.58 21.04
C ASP A 628 34.80 -7.77 20.03
N SER A 629 34.49 -8.21 18.81
CA SER A 629 35.41 -8.17 17.67
C SER A 629 35.11 -6.98 16.77
N SER A 630 36.03 -6.64 15.86
CA SER A 630 35.83 -5.53 14.93
C SER A 630 35.90 -6.01 13.48
N VAL A 631 35.01 -5.51 12.63
CA VAL A 631 35.17 -5.58 11.16
C VAL A 631 35.65 -4.22 10.68
N VAL A 632 36.73 -4.22 9.94
CA VAL A 632 37.43 -3.02 9.50
C VAL A 632 37.48 -2.97 7.98
N VAL A 633 37.11 -1.83 7.39
CA VAL A 633 37.30 -1.57 5.96
C VAL A 633 38.66 -0.90 5.80
N VAL A 634 39.62 -1.62 5.21
CA VAL A 634 41.01 -1.15 5.14
C VAL A 634 41.54 -1.21 3.72
N ARG A 635 42.48 -0.33 3.38
CA ARG A 635 43.12 -0.38 2.07
C ARG A 635 43.82 -1.72 1.88
N LYS A 636 43.65 -2.38 0.73
CA LYS A 636 44.17 -3.74 0.47
C LYS A 636 45.69 -3.84 0.70
N SER A 637 46.43 -2.77 0.41
CA SER A 637 47.88 -2.66 0.65
C SER A 637 48.26 -2.56 2.13
N TYR A 638 47.33 -2.17 3.01
CA TYR A 638 47.57 -1.97 4.44
C TYR A 638 47.25 -3.21 5.28
N VAL A 639 46.61 -4.25 4.73
CA VAL A 639 46.22 -5.45 5.50
C VAL A 639 47.41 -6.12 6.18
N SER A 640 48.52 -6.31 5.47
CA SER A 640 49.72 -6.95 6.06
C SER A 640 50.39 -6.07 7.12
N THR A 641 50.31 -4.74 6.98
CA THR A 641 50.81 -3.79 7.98
C THR A 641 49.88 -3.73 9.19
N LEU A 642 48.57 -3.82 8.97
CA LEU A 642 47.56 -3.89 10.04
C LEU A 642 47.75 -5.15 10.91
N GLU A 643 48.05 -6.30 10.31
CA GLU A 643 48.39 -7.53 11.06
C GLU A 643 49.61 -7.35 11.96
N GLN A 644 50.63 -6.63 11.47
CA GLN A 644 51.84 -6.32 12.24
C GLN A 644 51.57 -5.29 13.34
N ASP A 645 50.83 -4.22 13.02
CA ASP A 645 50.54 -3.12 13.94
C ASP A 645 49.64 -3.55 15.10
N LEU A 646 48.78 -4.54 14.88
CA LEU A 646 47.83 -5.05 15.88
C LEU A 646 48.30 -6.32 16.60
N ASP A 647 49.44 -6.89 16.20
CA ASP A 647 49.94 -8.19 16.67
C ASP A 647 48.85 -9.29 16.66
N THR A 648 48.00 -9.28 15.62
CA THR A 648 46.87 -10.20 15.50
C THR A 648 46.61 -10.55 14.03
N ARG A 649 46.17 -11.79 13.79
CA ARG A 649 45.84 -12.22 12.43
C ARG A 649 44.54 -11.57 11.97
N CYS A 650 44.58 -11.07 10.74
CA CYS A 650 43.46 -10.46 10.08
C CYS A 650 42.81 -11.50 9.16
N PHE A 651 41.54 -11.81 9.37
CA PHE A 651 40.84 -12.78 8.52
C PHE A 651 40.02 -12.04 7.46
N PRO A 652 40.05 -12.46 6.19
CA PRO A 652 39.12 -11.93 5.20
C PRO A 652 37.69 -12.20 5.67
N TYR A 653 36.88 -11.15 5.79
CA TYR A 653 35.49 -11.30 6.20
C TYR A 653 34.69 -11.85 5.02
N ASN A 654 34.37 -13.15 5.04
CA ASN A 654 33.52 -13.80 4.04
C ASN A 654 32.04 -13.54 4.37
N VAL A 655 31.24 -13.23 3.35
CA VAL A 655 29.84 -12.76 3.45
C VAL A 655 28.85 -13.88 3.85
N GLU A 656 29.32 -15.09 4.14
CA GLU A 656 28.44 -16.19 4.53
C GLU A 656 27.93 -16.01 5.97
N PRO A 657 26.61 -16.17 6.21
CA PRO A 657 26.06 -16.00 7.55
C PRO A 657 26.55 -17.10 8.50
N SER A 658 26.77 -16.77 9.78
CA SER A 658 27.12 -17.79 10.77
C SER A 658 25.93 -18.72 10.98
N ARG A 659 26.20 -19.95 11.41
CA ARG A 659 25.14 -20.91 11.74
C ARG A 659 24.17 -20.35 12.78
N GLU A 660 24.67 -19.62 13.76
CA GLU A 660 23.87 -18.97 14.81
C GLU A 660 22.95 -17.88 14.23
N ASP A 661 23.41 -17.07 13.26
CA ASP A 661 22.58 -16.06 12.61
C ASP A 661 21.46 -16.68 11.75
N VAL A 662 21.74 -17.82 11.12
CA VAL A 662 20.75 -18.57 10.32
C VAL A 662 19.72 -19.25 11.22
N GLU A 663 20.15 -19.78 12.37
CA GLU A 663 19.27 -20.38 13.37
C GLU A 663 18.36 -19.34 14.04
N LEU A 664 18.84 -18.10 14.26
CA LEU A 664 18.07 -17.05 14.94
C LEU A 664 17.10 -16.29 14.03
N LEU A 665 17.43 -16.10 12.75
CA LEU A 665 16.71 -15.18 11.85
C LEU A 665 16.24 -15.83 10.55
N GLY A 666 16.67 -17.06 10.25
CA GLY A 666 16.45 -17.67 8.94
C GLY A 666 17.38 -17.11 7.86
N LEU A 667 17.76 -17.96 6.90
CA LEU A 667 18.84 -17.67 5.93
C LEU A 667 18.60 -16.40 5.11
N VAL A 668 17.38 -16.18 4.65
CA VAL A 668 17.03 -15.06 3.75
C VAL A 668 17.02 -13.73 4.50
N GLU A 669 16.49 -13.68 5.71
CA GLU A 669 16.46 -12.46 6.52
C GLU A 669 17.85 -12.13 7.08
N ALA A 670 18.62 -13.15 7.46
CA ALA A 670 20.03 -13.01 7.84
C ALA A 670 20.88 -12.47 6.67
N GLN A 671 20.65 -12.95 5.45
CA GLN A 671 21.30 -12.42 4.24
C GLN A 671 20.86 -11.00 3.93
N HIS A 672 19.55 -10.68 4.02
CA HIS A 672 19.04 -9.33 3.72
C HIS A 672 19.56 -8.27 4.70
N ARG A 673 19.52 -8.54 6.01
CA ARG A 673 20.07 -7.61 7.02
C ARG A 673 21.59 -7.44 6.89
N LYS A 674 22.32 -8.50 6.52
CA LYS A 674 23.77 -8.41 6.28
C LYS A 674 24.11 -7.63 5.01
N VAL A 675 23.33 -7.79 3.94
CA VAL A 675 23.49 -7.01 2.70
C VAL A 675 23.17 -5.54 2.95
N ASP A 676 22.12 -5.23 3.72
CA ASP A 676 21.74 -3.85 4.04
C ASP A 676 22.77 -3.18 4.98
N ALA A 677 23.33 -3.93 5.93
CA ALA A 677 24.46 -3.49 6.73
C ALA A 677 25.71 -3.24 5.88
N LEU A 678 26.04 -4.14 4.94
CA LEU A 678 27.16 -3.99 3.99
C LEU A 678 26.98 -2.78 3.06
N ALA A 679 25.76 -2.54 2.58
CA ALA A 679 25.44 -1.38 1.74
C ALA A 679 25.65 -0.06 2.51
N ARG A 680 25.18 0.02 3.75
CA ARG A 680 25.42 1.18 4.64
C ARG A 680 26.90 1.32 5.00
N MET A 681 27.62 0.22 5.17
CA MET A 681 29.06 0.19 5.49
C MET A 681 29.98 0.64 4.35
N LEU A 682 29.59 0.40 3.09
CA LEU A 682 30.43 0.71 1.92
C LEU A 682 30.13 2.09 1.34
N VAL A 683 28.86 2.51 1.31
CA VAL A 683 28.44 3.73 0.62
C VAL A 683 28.78 4.98 1.42
N ASP A 684 28.59 4.97 2.74
CA ASP A 684 28.73 6.18 3.57
C ASP A 684 30.19 6.65 3.76
N PRO A 685 31.20 5.78 3.87
CA PRO A 685 32.61 6.18 3.95
C PRO A 685 33.21 6.56 2.58
N MET A 686 32.80 5.89 1.49
CA MET A 686 33.25 6.23 0.13
C MET A 686 32.78 7.62 -0.30
N LEU A 687 31.61 8.06 0.17
CA LEU A 687 31.09 9.41 -0.04
C LEU A 687 31.87 10.51 0.72
N ARG A 688 32.74 10.15 1.67
CA ARG A 688 33.52 11.09 2.49
C ARG A 688 35.00 11.17 2.13
N ASP A 689 35.51 10.30 1.23
CA ASP A 689 36.92 10.30 0.83
C ASP A 689 37.16 11.26 -0.35
N THR A 690 37.69 12.45 -0.03
CA THR A 690 37.96 13.52 -1.01
C THR A 690 39.26 13.32 -1.80
N ARG A 691 39.93 12.15 -1.71
CA ARG A 691 41.26 11.92 -2.32
C ARG A 691 41.25 11.17 -3.64
N LEU A 692 40.07 10.86 -4.20
CA LEU A 692 39.94 10.26 -5.53
C LEU A 692 40.18 11.31 -6.63
N ASP A 693 41.37 11.93 -6.62
CA ASP A 693 41.87 12.70 -7.75
C ASP A 693 42.52 11.74 -8.75
N ASN A 694 42.00 11.81 -9.98
CA ASN A 694 42.48 11.19 -11.22
C ASN A 694 42.12 9.71 -11.46
N GLY A 695 41.20 9.55 -12.42
CA GLY A 695 41.23 8.43 -13.35
C GLY A 695 40.38 7.23 -12.97
N LEU A 696 39.07 7.32 -13.22
CA LEU A 696 38.26 6.12 -13.43
C LEU A 696 37.28 6.36 -14.57
N TRP A 697 37.68 5.95 -15.77
CA TRP A 697 36.79 5.85 -16.93
C TRP A 697 35.89 4.62 -16.73
N ILE A 698 34.57 4.81 -16.78
CA ILE A 698 33.59 3.72 -16.79
C ILE A 698 32.78 3.85 -18.08
N CYS A 699 32.90 2.85 -18.95
CA CYS A 699 32.27 2.80 -20.26
C CYS A 699 30.87 2.15 -20.19
N THR A 700 29.86 2.88 -20.67
CA THR A 700 28.59 2.52 -21.37
C THR A 700 27.77 1.24 -21.07
N ASP A 701 28.33 0.08 -20.68
CA ASP A 701 27.54 -1.16 -20.50
C ASP A 701 26.79 -1.25 -19.15
N ARG A 702 27.15 -0.41 -18.17
CA ARG A 702 26.56 -0.46 -16.81
C ARG A 702 25.16 0.16 -16.71
N VAL A 703 24.83 1.13 -17.56
CA VAL A 703 23.53 1.84 -17.49
C VAL A 703 22.40 0.92 -17.93
N LEU A 704 22.63 0.11 -18.97
CA LEU A 704 21.65 -0.90 -19.42
C LEU A 704 21.46 -1.98 -18.35
N HIS A 705 22.54 -2.41 -17.69
CA HIS A 705 22.47 -3.41 -16.62
C HIS A 705 21.70 -2.88 -15.39
N LEU A 706 21.97 -1.66 -14.95
CA LEU A 706 21.25 -0.99 -13.87
C LEU A 706 19.77 -0.79 -14.21
N PHE A 707 19.47 -0.37 -15.43
CA PHE A 707 18.09 -0.20 -15.92
C PHE A 707 17.35 -1.55 -15.99
N THR A 708 17.98 -2.61 -16.48
CA THR A 708 17.37 -3.96 -16.49
C THR A 708 17.21 -4.56 -15.09
N THR A 709 18.14 -4.31 -14.18
CA THR A 709 18.08 -4.80 -12.79
C THR A 709 17.01 -4.06 -11.99
N TRP A 710 16.87 -2.76 -12.24
CA TRP A 710 15.80 -1.94 -11.69
C TRP A 710 14.43 -2.34 -12.27
N LEU A 711 14.32 -2.58 -13.59
CA LEU A 711 13.11 -3.16 -14.19
C LEU A 711 12.74 -4.52 -13.60
N ARG A 712 13.71 -5.38 -13.24
CA ARG A 712 13.42 -6.62 -12.48
C ARG A 712 12.79 -6.33 -11.11
N GLY A 713 13.29 -5.32 -10.41
CA GLY A 713 12.74 -4.88 -9.13
C GLY A 713 11.30 -4.35 -9.26
N VAL A 714 11.06 -3.50 -10.25
CA VAL A 714 9.72 -2.93 -10.52
C VAL A 714 8.74 -4.00 -11.02
N VAL A 715 9.18 -4.98 -11.80
CA VAL A 715 8.37 -6.14 -12.23
C VAL A 715 8.05 -7.09 -11.07
N ALA A 716 9.00 -7.31 -10.15
CA ALA A 716 8.73 -8.09 -8.94
C ALA A 716 7.70 -7.38 -8.04
N GLN A 717 7.73 -6.04 -8.02
CA GLN A 717 6.79 -5.21 -7.29
C GLN A 717 5.41 -5.13 -7.99
N SER A 718 5.34 -5.08 -9.32
CA SER A 718 4.05 -5.09 -10.04
C SER A 718 3.31 -6.44 -9.97
N LYS A 719 4.04 -7.56 -9.88
CA LYS A 719 3.47 -8.89 -9.57
C LYS A 719 2.86 -8.95 -8.16
N THR A 720 3.30 -8.09 -7.23
CA THR A 720 2.76 -8.00 -5.88
C THR A 720 1.62 -6.98 -5.76
N ASP A 721 1.59 -5.95 -6.61
CA ASP A 721 0.61 -4.85 -6.54
C ASP A 721 -0.63 -5.01 -7.46
N SER A 722 -0.68 -6.01 -8.36
CA SER A 722 -1.85 -6.29 -9.22
C SER A 722 -2.49 -7.66 -8.89
N PRO A 723 -3.40 -7.74 -7.91
CA PRO A 723 -3.98 -9.00 -7.44
C PRO A 723 -5.05 -9.59 -8.38
N ALA A 724 -5.44 -8.88 -9.44
CA ALA A 724 -6.54 -9.34 -10.29
C ALA A 724 -6.15 -10.51 -11.21
N PHE A 725 -4.93 -10.57 -11.74
CA PHE A 725 -4.53 -11.65 -12.67
C PHE A 725 -2.98 -11.83 -12.75
N PRO A 726 -2.35 -12.59 -11.83
CA PRO A 726 -0.89 -12.80 -11.84
C PRO A 726 -0.39 -13.64 -13.04
N GLU A 727 -1.27 -14.43 -13.68
CA GLU A 727 -0.96 -15.22 -14.88
C GLU A 727 -0.97 -14.40 -16.18
N GLN A 728 -1.47 -13.15 -16.16
CA GLN A 728 -1.69 -12.33 -17.35
C GLN A 728 -0.60 -11.28 -17.62
N THR A 729 0.47 -11.21 -16.83
CA THR A 729 1.53 -10.20 -17.09
C THR A 729 2.37 -10.52 -18.32
N GLY A 730 2.36 -11.76 -18.84
CA GLY A 730 3.19 -12.16 -19.98
C GLY A 730 4.69 -11.96 -19.73
N ILE A 731 5.13 -12.01 -18.47
CA ILE A 731 6.52 -11.76 -18.06
C ILE A 731 7.12 -13.03 -17.46
N GLU A 732 7.93 -13.72 -18.28
CA GLU A 732 8.78 -14.82 -17.84
C GLU A 732 10.16 -14.28 -17.46
N ASP A 733 10.64 -14.67 -16.28
CA ASP A 733 12.00 -14.43 -15.80
C ASP A 733 12.81 -15.69 -16.10
N ASP A 734 13.57 -15.66 -17.20
CA ASP A 734 14.50 -16.73 -17.52
C ASP A 734 15.74 -16.59 -16.63
N ARG A 735 15.73 -17.35 -15.54
CA ARG A 735 16.79 -17.35 -14.52
C ARG A 735 18.13 -17.87 -15.05
N GLU A 736 18.14 -18.67 -16.11
CA GLU A 736 19.38 -19.23 -16.68
C GLU A 736 20.06 -18.27 -17.65
N LEU A 737 19.29 -17.42 -18.35
CA LEU A 737 19.84 -16.45 -19.32
C LEU A 737 19.91 -15.00 -18.81
N GLY A 738 19.33 -14.69 -17.66
CA GLY A 738 19.30 -13.34 -17.12
C GLY A 738 18.51 -12.36 -17.99
N ARG A 739 17.40 -12.81 -18.61
CA ARG A 739 16.56 -11.99 -19.50
C ARG A 739 15.16 -11.84 -18.91
N ILE A 740 14.63 -10.61 -18.95
CA ILE A 740 13.20 -10.36 -18.72
C ILE A 740 12.53 -10.40 -20.09
N GLN A 741 11.60 -11.32 -20.29
CA GLN A 741 10.84 -11.42 -21.53
C GLN A 741 9.40 -11.00 -21.24
N MET A 742 9.04 -9.77 -21.63
CA MET A 742 7.63 -9.37 -21.74
C MET A 742 7.15 -9.85 -23.10
N HIS A 743 6.05 -10.61 -23.17
CA HIS A 743 5.48 -11.07 -24.44
C HIS A 743 5.28 -9.87 -25.39
N GLY A 744 6.11 -9.80 -26.45
CA GLY A 744 6.08 -8.76 -27.47
C GLY A 744 7.17 -7.68 -27.39
N TYR A 745 7.86 -7.49 -26.26
CA TYR A 745 8.88 -6.44 -26.10
C TYR A 745 10.20 -6.97 -25.55
N ASN A 746 11.24 -6.91 -26.40
CA ASN A 746 12.62 -7.12 -25.99
C ASN A 746 13.27 -5.75 -25.78
N PHE A 747 13.45 -5.32 -24.52
CA PHE A 747 14.01 -4.01 -24.16
C PHE A 747 15.43 -3.78 -24.69
N THR A 748 16.17 -4.85 -25.03
CA THR A 748 17.48 -4.71 -25.70
C THR A 748 17.37 -4.13 -27.11
N LEU A 749 16.16 -4.14 -27.70
CA LEU A 749 15.83 -3.51 -28.98
C LEU A 749 15.59 -2.00 -28.85
N TYR A 750 15.55 -1.43 -27.65
CA TYR A 750 15.34 0.00 -27.43
C TYR A 750 16.65 0.69 -27.04
N THR A 751 16.74 1.98 -27.35
CA THR A 751 17.84 2.87 -26.98
C THR A 751 17.25 4.20 -26.52
N LEU A 752 17.81 4.77 -25.45
CA LEU A 752 17.43 6.10 -25.02
C LEU A 752 18.09 7.13 -25.95
N VAL A 753 17.28 8.04 -26.45
CA VAL A 753 17.68 9.06 -27.41
C VAL A 753 17.34 10.41 -26.82
N ARG A 754 18.33 11.30 -26.77
CA ARG A 754 18.09 12.70 -26.43
C ARG A 754 17.88 13.50 -27.71
N VAL A 755 16.84 14.33 -27.74
CA VAL A 755 16.56 15.22 -28.86
C VAL A 755 16.52 16.67 -28.40
N SER A 756 17.45 17.46 -28.93
CA SER A 756 17.58 18.88 -28.60
C SER A 756 17.13 19.75 -29.77
N TYR A 757 16.77 21.01 -29.48
CA TYR A 757 16.37 22.02 -30.47
C TYR A 757 15.07 21.71 -31.23
N LEU A 758 14.11 21.04 -30.59
CA LEU A 758 12.78 20.84 -31.17
C LEU A 758 11.93 22.12 -31.18
N GLY A 759 12.11 23.00 -30.18
CA GLY A 759 11.32 24.22 -30.00
C GLY A 759 9.81 23.94 -29.98
N GLN A 760 9.02 24.80 -30.63
CA GLN A 760 7.56 24.65 -30.71
C GLN A 760 7.08 23.35 -31.39
N TYR A 761 7.97 22.62 -32.09
CA TYR A 761 7.60 21.37 -32.74
C TYR A 761 7.50 20.19 -31.77
N ALA A 762 7.90 20.36 -30.51
CA ALA A 762 7.76 19.33 -29.48
C ALA A 762 6.32 18.85 -29.28
N GLN A 763 5.34 19.75 -29.40
CA GLN A 763 3.91 19.45 -29.31
C GLN A 763 3.41 18.50 -30.42
N TYR A 764 4.21 18.28 -31.47
CA TYR A 764 3.87 17.38 -32.57
C TYR A 764 4.57 16.02 -32.46
N LEU A 765 5.45 15.79 -31.48
CA LEU A 765 6.13 14.51 -31.31
C LEU A 765 5.14 13.35 -31.10
N ASP A 766 4.07 13.58 -30.34
CA ASP A 766 2.98 12.60 -30.13
C ASP A 766 2.22 12.26 -31.43
N LYS A 767 2.30 13.14 -32.45
CA LYS A 767 1.66 12.96 -33.77
C LYS A 767 2.61 12.40 -34.82
N LEU A 768 3.92 12.44 -34.58
CA LEU A 768 4.97 12.07 -35.52
C LEU A 768 5.38 10.58 -35.42
N GLY A 769 5.03 9.90 -34.33
CA GLY A 769 5.45 8.52 -34.06
C GLY A 769 4.35 7.50 -34.31
N ASN A 770 4.72 6.38 -34.94
CA ASN A 770 4.04 5.12 -34.64
C ASN A 770 4.41 4.75 -33.19
N LEU A 771 3.46 4.90 -32.27
CA LEU A 771 3.65 4.74 -30.81
C LEU A 771 4.30 3.40 -30.43
N ASP A 772 4.22 2.40 -31.31
CA ASP A 772 4.88 1.11 -31.14
C ASP A 772 6.42 1.18 -31.13
N ASN A 773 7.01 2.28 -31.64
CA ASN A 773 8.46 2.44 -31.75
C ASN A 773 9.05 3.50 -30.79
N ILE A 774 8.22 4.27 -30.10
CA ILE A 774 8.60 5.30 -29.12
C ILE A 774 7.75 5.07 -27.87
N LEU A 775 8.35 4.60 -26.79
CA LEU A 775 7.60 4.18 -25.59
C LEU A 775 7.06 5.36 -24.79
N SER A 776 7.84 6.43 -24.68
CA SER A 776 7.50 7.63 -23.93
C SER A 776 8.25 8.84 -24.46
N ILE A 777 7.78 10.03 -24.09
CA ILE A 777 8.37 11.31 -24.46
C ILE A 777 8.41 12.18 -23.22
N VAL A 778 9.61 12.59 -22.79
CA VAL A 778 9.78 13.39 -21.57
C VAL A 778 10.64 14.62 -21.85
N GLU A 779 10.11 15.78 -21.48
CA GLU A 779 10.83 17.06 -21.54
C GLU A 779 11.83 17.18 -20.37
N LEU A 780 13.02 17.67 -20.66
CA LEU A 780 14.09 17.93 -19.68
C LEU A 780 14.17 19.42 -19.32
N GLU A 781 14.81 19.73 -18.19
CA GLU A 781 15.00 21.09 -17.65
C GLU A 781 15.78 22.05 -18.58
N ASP A 782 16.44 21.51 -19.60
CA ASP A 782 17.14 22.26 -20.65
C ASP A 782 16.39 22.26 -21.99
N GLU A 783 15.08 21.98 -21.97
CA GLU A 783 14.17 21.99 -23.14
C GLU A 783 14.51 20.93 -24.20
N SER A 784 15.44 20.02 -23.89
CA SER A 784 15.67 18.80 -24.66
C SER A 784 14.69 17.70 -24.25
N TRP A 785 14.60 16.65 -25.05
CA TRP A 785 13.59 15.59 -24.90
C TRP A 785 14.26 14.22 -24.82
N GLU A 786 13.87 13.39 -23.87
CA GLU A 786 14.29 11.99 -23.75
C GLU A 786 13.22 11.07 -24.36
N LEU A 787 13.64 10.22 -25.29
CA LEU A 787 12.80 9.28 -26.02
C LEU A 787 13.38 7.85 -25.93
N PRO A 788 12.69 6.87 -25.35
CA PRO A 788 13.06 5.47 -25.50
C PRO A 788 12.57 4.97 -26.86
N VAL A 789 13.50 4.83 -27.82
CA VAL A 789 13.19 4.53 -29.23
C VAL A 789 13.67 3.14 -29.59
N ARG A 790 12.88 2.39 -30.38
CA ARG A 790 13.34 1.11 -30.94
C ARG A 790 14.55 1.36 -31.85
N LYS A 791 15.66 0.68 -31.62
CA LYS A 791 16.94 0.82 -32.36
C LYS A 791 16.75 0.73 -33.88
N SER A 792 15.84 -0.14 -34.35
CA SER A 792 15.51 -0.28 -35.78
C SER A 792 14.77 0.93 -36.37
N TYR A 793 14.08 1.71 -35.54
CA TYR A 793 13.31 2.90 -35.95
C TYR A 793 14.13 4.19 -35.90
N LEU A 794 15.23 4.20 -35.15
CA LEU A 794 16.10 5.37 -34.98
C LEU A 794 16.52 6.04 -36.32
N PRO A 795 16.91 5.32 -37.39
CA PRO A 795 17.25 5.96 -38.66
C PRO A 795 16.06 6.69 -39.30
N MET A 796 14.85 6.12 -39.19
CA MET A 796 13.63 6.71 -39.73
C MET A 796 13.24 7.95 -38.91
N LEU A 797 13.26 7.86 -37.58
CA LEU A 797 13.02 8.98 -36.69
C LEU A 797 13.98 10.14 -36.99
N LYS A 798 15.27 9.85 -37.18
CA LYS A 798 16.28 10.85 -37.55
C LYS A 798 15.98 11.56 -38.87
N ASN A 799 15.56 10.80 -39.88
CA ASN A 799 15.19 11.36 -41.18
C ASN A 799 13.91 12.20 -41.11
N MET A 800 12.93 11.78 -40.32
CA MET A 800 11.67 12.53 -40.15
C MET A 800 11.91 13.84 -39.40
N LEU A 801 12.58 13.78 -38.26
CA LEU A 801 12.84 14.96 -37.44
C LEU A 801 13.73 15.97 -38.18
N HIS A 802 14.75 15.53 -38.93
CA HIS A 802 15.54 16.46 -39.77
C HIS A 802 14.74 17.10 -40.90
N LYS A 803 13.71 16.43 -41.44
CA LYS A 803 12.85 17.03 -42.47
C LYS A 803 11.93 18.10 -41.89
N VAL A 804 11.39 17.87 -40.70
CA VAL A 804 10.46 18.80 -40.02
C VAL A 804 11.21 19.93 -39.34
N VAL A 805 12.31 19.61 -38.67
CA VAL A 805 13.16 20.54 -37.90
C VAL A 805 14.62 20.29 -38.30
N PRO A 806 15.13 20.96 -39.36
CA PRO A 806 16.49 20.73 -39.86
C PRO A 806 17.61 20.99 -38.84
N LYS A 807 17.31 21.71 -37.74
CA LYS A 807 18.25 22.00 -36.65
C LYS A 807 18.19 21.02 -35.48
N CYS A 808 17.30 20.02 -35.50
CA CYS A 808 17.20 19.07 -34.40
C CYS A 808 18.49 18.26 -34.27
N ILE A 809 18.96 18.05 -33.04
CA ILE A 809 20.10 17.17 -32.77
C ILE A 809 19.56 15.94 -32.05
N ILE A 810 19.87 14.76 -32.58
CA ILE A 810 19.45 13.47 -32.04
C ILE A 810 20.70 12.73 -31.60
N GLU A 811 20.82 12.52 -30.29
CA GLU A 811 21.96 11.90 -29.62
C GLU A 811 21.55 10.50 -29.14
N PRO A 812 21.77 9.45 -29.95
CA PRO A 812 21.55 8.08 -29.49
C PRO A 812 22.61 7.69 -28.48
N GLY A 813 22.20 7.08 -27.36
CA GLY A 813 23.13 6.65 -26.32
C GLY A 813 23.60 7.78 -25.41
N SER A 814 22.83 8.86 -25.30
CA SER A 814 22.99 9.85 -24.24
C SER A 814 22.97 9.15 -22.88
N ASP A 815 23.98 9.40 -22.04
CA ASP A 815 23.98 8.92 -20.66
C ASP A 815 23.03 9.81 -19.84
N PRO A 816 21.87 9.30 -19.41
CA PRO A 816 20.90 10.13 -18.70
C PRO A 816 21.37 10.49 -17.28
N THR A 817 22.49 9.92 -16.85
CA THR A 817 23.16 10.21 -15.57
C THR A 817 24.28 11.23 -15.69
N GLU A 818 24.62 11.67 -16.90
CA GLU A 818 25.61 12.73 -17.12
C GLU A 818 24.94 14.11 -16.93
N PRO A 819 25.49 14.99 -16.07
CA PRO A 819 24.92 16.31 -15.85
C PRO A 819 25.11 17.21 -17.07
N SER A 820 24.07 17.98 -17.42
CA SER A 820 24.14 18.98 -18.49
C SER A 820 25.06 20.14 -18.11
N ALA A 821 25.58 20.86 -19.11
CA ALA A 821 26.41 22.05 -18.87
C ALA A 821 25.71 23.09 -17.96
N LYS A 822 24.39 23.25 -18.11
CA LYS A 822 23.55 24.13 -17.27
C LYS A 822 23.49 23.65 -15.82
N GLU A 823 23.32 22.35 -15.58
CA GLU A 823 23.34 21.78 -14.22
C GLU A 823 24.73 21.85 -13.58
N VAL A 824 25.79 21.69 -14.39
CA VAL A 824 27.18 21.88 -13.94
C VAL A 824 27.43 23.34 -13.56
N GLU A 825 26.89 24.30 -14.30
CA GLU A 825 26.95 25.73 -13.98
C GLU A 825 26.16 26.07 -12.70
N GLU A 826 24.96 25.51 -12.53
CA GLU A 826 24.06 25.81 -11.41
C GLU A 826 24.50 25.14 -10.09
N PHE A 827 24.91 23.87 -10.14
CA PHE A 827 25.16 23.06 -8.95
C PHE A 827 26.64 22.73 -8.73
N GLY A 828 27.50 22.98 -9.71
CA GLY A 828 28.86 22.44 -9.76
C GLY A 828 28.88 20.98 -10.21
N TYR A 829 29.93 20.57 -10.94
CA TYR A 829 30.02 19.25 -11.57
C TYR A 829 29.77 18.09 -10.60
N GLU A 830 30.40 18.11 -9.42
CA GLU A 830 30.27 17.02 -8.45
C GLU A 830 28.86 16.87 -7.89
N ARG A 831 28.21 17.98 -7.56
CA ARG A 831 26.84 17.94 -7.03
C ARG A 831 25.84 17.56 -8.12
N ALA A 832 26.03 18.08 -9.34
CA ALA A 832 25.21 17.72 -10.48
C ALA A 832 25.34 16.22 -10.79
N ARG A 833 26.56 15.68 -10.76
CA ARG A 833 26.85 14.25 -10.95
C ARG A 833 26.17 13.35 -9.90
N ILE A 834 26.09 13.78 -8.65
CA ILE A 834 25.41 13.01 -7.58
C ILE A 834 23.88 13.06 -7.72
N LEU A 835 23.32 14.22 -8.08
CA LEU A 835 21.87 14.40 -8.17
C LEU A 835 21.27 13.75 -9.42
N LYS A 836 22.05 13.64 -10.51
CA LYS A 836 21.55 13.20 -11.82
C LYS A 836 21.02 11.75 -11.84
N PRO A 837 21.68 10.75 -11.23
CA PRO A 837 21.13 9.40 -11.11
C PRO A 837 19.80 9.35 -10.35
N VAL A 838 19.66 10.15 -9.28
CA VAL A 838 18.41 10.21 -8.47
C VAL A 838 17.28 10.82 -9.29
N ARG A 839 17.54 11.92 -9.99
CA ARG A 839 16.56 12.55 -10.89
C ARG A 839 16.18 11.61 -12.04
N PHE A 840 17.15 10.91 -12.63
CA PHE A 840 16.87 9.93 -13.69
C PHE A 840 16.00 8.78 -13.17
N ARG A 841 16.31 8.24 -11.98
CA ARG A 841 15.48 7.22 -11.34
C ARG A 841 14.03 7.68 -11.18
N ASN A 842 13.81 8.86 -10.62
CA ASN A 842 12.45 9.39 -10.43
C ASN A 842 11.73 9.58 -11.77
N ARG A 843 12.43 10.06 -12.82
CA ARG A 843 11.87 10.17 -14.17
C ARG A 843 11.53 8.81 -14.77
N ALA A 844 12.40 7.81 -14.61
CA ALA A 844 12.17 6.45 -15.09
C ALA A 844 10.97 5.80 -14.37
N GLU A 845 10.83 5.99 -13.06
CA GLU A 845 9.66 5.56 -12.28
C GLU A 845 8.37 6.20 -12.81
N CYS A 846 8.39 7.52 -13.09
CA CYS A 846 7.25 8.22 -13.70
C CYS A 846 6.93 7.67 -15.10
N MET A 847 7.95 7.52 -15.98
CA MET A 847 7.77 6.98 -17.34
C MET A 847 7.12 5.61 -17.33
N VAL A 848 7.54 4.71 -16.43
CA VAL A 848 6.94 3.37 -16.29
C VAL A 848 5.49 3.48 -15.81
N SER A 849 5.23 4.31 -14.79
CA SER A 849 3.88 4.50 -14.25
C SER A 849 2.89 5.12 -15.26
N GLU A 850 3.36 5.97 -16.18
CA GLU A 850 2.52 6.60 -17.20
C GLU A 850 2.37 5.76 -18.47
N SER A 851 3.38 4.97 -18.82
CA SER A 851 3.37 4.12 -20.02
C SER A 851 2.62 2.82 -19.78
N TRP A 852 2.63 2.31 -18.55
CA TRP A 852 1.97 1.04 -18.19
C TRP A 852 0.45 1.04 -18.43
N PRO A 853 -0.32 2.08 -18.03
CA PRO A 853 -1.74 2.16 -18.33
C PRO A 853 -2.04 2.24 -19.83
N LYS A 854 -1.18 2.90 -20.62
CA LYS A 854 -1.34 3.01 -22.07
C LYS A 854 -1.12 1.67 -22.77
N ALA A 855 -0.08 0.94 -22.36
CA ALA A 855 0.18 -0.41 -22.83
C ALA A 855 -0.98 -1.35 -22.43
N ALA A 856 -1.42 -1.31 -21.18
CA ALA A 856 -2.55 -2.11 -20.71
C ALA A 856 -3.86 -1.81 -21.47
N ALA A 857 -4.15 -0.54 -21.76
CA ALA A 857 -5.32 -0.13 -22.53
C ALA A 857 -5.25 -0.60 -24.00
N PHE A 858 -4.09 -0.50 -24.64
CA PHE A 858 -3.88 -1.00 -26.00
C PHE A 858 -4.09 -2.52 -26.10
N TYR A 859 -3.59 -3.28 -25.12
CA TYR A 859 -3.81 -4.73 -25.07
C TYR A 859 -5.26 -5.11 -24.74
N ALA A 860 -5.94 -4.33 -23.91
CA ALA A 860 -7.38 -4.47 -23.69
C ALA A 860 -8.17 -4.25 -25.00
N ASP A 861 -7.80 -3.25 -25.80
CA ASP A 861 -8.43 -2.96 -27.10
C ASP A 861 -8.17 -4.05 -28.16
N LEU A 862 -6.92 -4.55 -28.26
CA LEU A 862 -6.57 -5.68 -29.13
C LEU A 862 -7.36 -6.95 -28.77
N ARG A 863 -7.54 -7.20 -27.49
CA ARG A 863 -8.32 -8.34 -26.98
C ARG A 863 -9.82 -8.16 -27.23
N MET A 864 -10.37 -6.98 -26.97
CA MET A 864 -11.78 -6.66 -27.24
C MET A 864 -12.11 -6.69 -28.75
N GLY A 865 -11.12 -6.38 -29.60
CA GLY A 865 -11.22 -6.54 -31.06
C GLY A 865 -11.30 -8.01 -31.49
N LEU A 866 -10.49 -8.89 -30.89
CA LEU A 866 -10.50 -10.34 -31.14
C LEU A 866 -11.73 -11.04 -30.53
N GLU A 867 -12.18 -10.59 -29.36
CA GLU A 867 -13.41 -11.11 -28.72
C GLU A 867 -14.67 -10.67 -29.49
N LYS A 868 -14.70 -9.48 -30.13
CA LYS A 868 -15.82 -9.11 -31.03
C LYS A 868 -15.95 -10.02 -32.25
N GLU A 869 -14.86 -10.54 -32.80
CA GLU A 869 -14.90 -11.54 -33.88
C GLU A 869 -15.32 -12.93 -33.39
N MET A 870 -14.95 -13.32 -32.17
CA MET A 870 -15.38 -14.60 -31.56
C MET A 870 -16.83 -14.57 -31.04
N ILE A 871 -17.29 -13.44 -30.50
CA ILE A 871 -18.65 -13.23 -29.96
C ILE A 871 -19.67 -13.10 -31.10
N SER A 872 -19.27 -12.57 -32.27
CA SER A 872 -20.09 -12.58 -33.49
C SER A 872 -20.40 -14.00 -34.02
N LEU A 873 -19.67 -15.03 -33.58
CA LEU A 873 -19.89 -16.43 -33.97
C LEU A 873 -20.65 -17.25 -32.90
N GLY A 874 -20.85 -16.71 -31.69
CA GLY A 874 -21.52 -17.40 -30.57
C GLY A 874 -22.90 -16.86 -30.15
N TYR A 875 -23.29 -15.65 -30.57
CA TYR A 875 -24.53 -14.99 -30.12
C TYR A 875 -25.75 -15.23 -31.02
N LYS A 876 -26.10 -16.51 -31.26
CA LYS A 876 -27.38 -16.87 -31.89
C LYS A 876 -28.34 -17.70 -31.03
N GLU A 877 -28.01 -17.98 -29.76
CA GLU A 877 -28.81 -18.92 -28.95
C GLU A 877 -29.14 -18.46 -27.51
N MET A 878 -28.97 -17.19 -27.14
CA MET A 878 -29.22 -16.72 -25.75
C MET A 878 -30.12 -15.48 -25.60
N HIS A 879 -30.93 -15.11 -26.60
CA HIS A 879 -31.99 -14.12 -26.39
C HIS A 879 -33.35 -14.79 -26.19
N MET A 880 -33.63 -15.23 -24.96
CA MET A 880 -35.00 -15.51 -24.53
C MET A 880 -35.31 -15.27 -23.02
N TYR A 881 -34.40 -14.79 -22.18
CA TYR A 881 -34.70 -14.67 -20.73
C TYR A 881 -34.31 -13.38 -20.00
N GLU A 882 -33.86 -12.32 -20.67
CA GLU A 882 -33.57 -11.03 -20.00
C GLU A 882 -34.50 -9.92 -20.52
N LYS A 883 -35.76 -9.96 -20.10
CA LYS A 883 -36.70 -8.85 -20.35
C LYS A 883 -37.62 -8.52 -19.18
N GLU A 884 -37.22 -8.85 -17.94
CA GLU A 884 -38.01 -8.59 -16.73
C GLU A 884 -37.34 -7.72 -15.66
N GLU A 885 -36.11 -7.23 -15.87
CA GLU A 885 -35.39 -6.43 -14.84
C GLU A 885 -35.08 -4.98 -15.26
N GLN A 886 -35.75 -4.47 -16.32
CA GLN A 886 -35.55 -3.11 -16.83
C GLN A 886 -36.84 -2.26 -16.80
N GLU A 887 -37.81 -2.60 -15.95
CA GLU A 887 -39.06 -1.82 -15.76
C GLU A 887 -39.22 -1.23 -14.34
N GLU A 888 -38.22 -1.32 -13.45
CA GLU A 888 -38.31 -0.77 -12.08
C GLU A 888 -37.54 0.53 -11.81
N GLU A 889 -36.84 1.12 -12.80
CA GLU A 889 -36.11 2.41 -12.61
C GLU A 889 -36.78 3.65 -13.24
N ASP A 890 -37.89 3.51 -13.96
CA ASP A 890 -38.58 4.64 -14.64
C ASP A 890 -39.84 5.17 -13.90
N LEU A 891 -39.94 4.98 -12.58
CA LEU A 891 -41.14 5.37 -11.79
C LEU A 891 -40.86 6.22 -10.54
N VAL A 892 -39.89 7.13 -10.59
CA VAL A 892 -39.59 8.07 -9.47
C VAL A 892 -39.58 9.56 -9.87
N GLU A 893 -40.29 9.95 -10.93
CA GLU A 893 -40.42 11.38 -11.23
C GLU A 893 -41.80 11.76 -11.79
N GLU A 894 -42.87 11.58 -11.00
CA GLU A 894 -44.05 12.43 -11.17
C GLU A 894 -44.97 12.45 -9.95
N ILE A 895 -45.58 13.63 -9.73
CA ILE A 895 -46.72 13.96 -8.85
C ILE A 895 -46.36 14.57 -7.49
N SER A 896 -46.23 15.90 -7.55
CA SER A 896 -46.52 16.82 -6.47
C SER A 896 -48.03 16.88 -6.15
N ASP A 897 -48.33 17.24 -4.90
CA ASP A 897 -49.54 17.93 -4.45
C ASP A 897 -50.93 17.32 -4.76
N LYS A 898 -51.50 16.64 -3.75
CA LYS A 898 -52.67 17.13 -2.97
C LYS A 898 -53.38 15.98 -2.25
N SER A 899 -53.49 16.15 -0.92
CA SER A 899 -54.62 15.77 -0.05
C SER A 899 -55.32 14.43 -0.30
N TRP A 900 -55.31 13.51 0.68
CA TRP A 900 -56.53 12.85 1.16
C TRP A 900 -56.31 12.21 2.55
N VAL A 901 -56.94 12.84 3.54
CA VAL A 901 -57.32 12.25 4.83
C VAL A 901 -58.43 11.24 4.55
N MET A 902 -58.25 9.96 4.88
CA MET A 902 -59.28 8.96 5.22
C MET A 902 -58.79 7.54 4.87
N VAL A 903 -58.01 6.89 5.75
CA VAL A 903 -58.12 5.44 6.01
C VAL A 903 -57.59 5.17 7.42
N GLN A 904 -58.34 5.59 8.44
CA GLN A 904 -58.17 5.09 9.81
C GLN A 904 -59.53 4.86 10.46
N THR A 905 -60.43 4.22 9.71
CA THR A 905 -61.69 3.69 10.23
C THR A 905 -62.07 2.52 9.34
N LEU A 906 -61.58 1.33 9.67
CA LEU A 906 -62.14 0.00 9.39
C LEU A 906 -61.08 -1.08 9.70
N GLN A 907 -60.75 -1.24 10.98
CA GLN A 907 -60.25 -2.49 11.55
C GLN A 907 -60.90 -2.72 12.92
N LEU A 908 -62.23 -2.62 12.92
CA LEU A 908 -63.09 -3.29 13.87
C LEU A 908 -64.10 -4.08 13.02
N GLN A 909 -64.11 -5.40 13.21
CA GLN A 909 -65.02 -6.41 12.65
C GLN A 909 -64.67 -7.01 11.26
N SER A 910 -63.72 -7.96 11.24
CA SER A 910 -63.92 -9.35 10.78
C SER A 910 -62.70 -10.19 11.10
#